data_AF-A0A952BQ36-F1
#
_entry.id   AF-A0A952BQ36-F1
#
_cell.length_a   1.000
_cell.length_b   1.000
_cell.length_c   1.000
_cell.angle_alpha   90.00
_cell.angle_beta   90.00
_cell.angle_gamma   90.00
#
_symmetry.space_group_name_H-M   'P 1'
#
loop_
_entity.id
_entity.type
_entity.pdbx_description
1 polymer ?
#
loop_
_entity_poly.entity_id
_entity_poly.type
_entity_poly.pdbx_seq_one_letter_code
_entity_poly.pdbx_strand_id
1 'polypeptide(L)'
;MKFDFHLNEFAENSININGNEYHNFGIDYQVLTSEKGEPAMPFFSQAVKIPNQGNVSYSVVYDGISIIEGIDIVPSKGNLKRNVDPATIPYTFGEVYTQDEFYPGEISQISEPFILRNTRGVTVSLYPYQYNPVQKTLMIYENLRIVVNTDLAVDGINELQSAGKISTAFQNIYDHIYLNPDANPPYAPVAENGSLLVISAPEFTENIQTLIDWKIQSGIRTTLVTTAETGTTAAQIKDFVQDYYNNHNDLTFLLLVGDSDKIPAHTYGYNGEQLWSDSFYGQLAGGSNDFFPEVLVGRLSGNASEIDVMVSRILEYEKNPDAGNWMKNAAGLGSSEGAGYGNDGEADYQHLRNIRTQLMDYGYETVYEFYQGSQGGADAPGEPTSSMINDAMNTGIGLFNYTGHGWLEGMSTGNYTISDVWNLENQGKYPFVISVACNNGTFVNATTLGEAFLRANTDGNPTGAIAFAGSSILMAWAEPMATQDEMTNIIVEYYENQRNATLGGLFYNGQIGMLTEYNSSYTAKEVMQTWILFGDPSVSYRNQITQNITADHAESISAADISFDVYECNADGALATLSQSGVIIGKANILGGIATIELDESINFEEGQPNPVLTITKQNYKPYQTEIERSLMGVNDFDSSAVTIYPNPAKDIIHFNSSLKIQSASVYNMDGKIIMNNLKVHNQNADISSLPSGVYIFRVLLENGQIETFKLIKN
;
A
#
# COMPACT_ATOMS: atom_id res chain seq x y z
N MET A 1 7.06 16.09 -24.81
CA MET A 1 6.03 15.02 -24.82
C MET A 1 4.73 15.60 -25.35
N LYS A 2 3.83 14.80 -25.94
CA LYS A 2 2.54 15.26 -26.50
C LYS A 2 1.41 14.40 -25.94
N PHE A 3 0.33 15.04 -25.48
CA PHE A 3 -0.84 14.37 -24.89
C PHE A 3 -2.12 14.93 -25.53
N ASP A 4 -3.04 14.05 -25.90
CA ASP A 4 -4.32 14.38 -26.53
C ASP A 4 -5.46 14.21 -25.52
N PHE A 5 -6.34 15.20 -25.42
CA PHE A 5 -7.51 15.18 -24.56
C PHE A 5 -8.79 15.36 -25.39
N HIS A 6 -9.71 14.41 -25.27
CA HIS A 6 -10.99 14.41 -25.98
C HIS A 6 -12.13 14.61 -24.98
N LEU A 7 -12.99 15.59 -25.26
CA LEU A 7 -14.18 15.85 -24.46
C LEU A 7 -15.28 14.86 -24.78
N ASN A 8 -16.07 14.51 -23.76
CA ASN A 8 -17.36 13.86 -23.93
C ASN A 8 -18.38 14.84 -24.55
N GLU A 9 -19.51 14.30 -25.01
CA GLU A 9 -20.61 15.12 -25.50
C GLU A 9 -21.13 16.05 -24.39
N PHE A 10 -21.44 17.30 -24.73
CA PHE A 10 -21.97 18.29 -23.78
C PHE A 10 -23.37 17.87 -23.32
N ALA A 11 -23.52 17.49 -22.05
CA ALA A 11 -24.78 17.10 -21.46
C ALA A 11 -25.52 18.34 -20.92
N GLU A 12 -26.82 18.48 -21.20
CA GLU A 12 -27.64 19.60 -20.71
C GLU A 12 -28.19 19.29 -19.31
N ASN A 13 -27.49 19.72 -18.27
CA ASN A 13 -27.92 19.62 -16.88
C ASN A 13 -28.20 20.98 -16.27
N SER A 14 -29.29 21.12 -15.52
CA SER A 14 -29.75 22.41 -14.99
C SER A 14 -30.18 22.35 -13.52
N ILE A 15 -30.03 23.47 -12.81
CA ILE A 15 -30.56 23.72 -11.48
C ILE A 15 -31.33 25.05 -11.45
N ASN A 16 -32.39 25.12 -10.66
CA ASN A 16 -33.14 26.36 -10.45
C ASN A 16 -32.58 27.13 -9.24
N ILE A 17 -32.20 28.40 -9.45
CA ILE A 17 -31.75 29.31 -8.41
C ILE A 17 -32.59 30.58 -8.48
N ASN A 18 -33.37 30.84 -7.43
CA ASN A 18 -34.24 32.02 -7.32
C ASN A 18 -35.20 32.21 -8.51
N GLY A 19 -35.67 31.12 -9.12
CA GLY A 19 -36.59 31.14 -10.26
C GLY A 19 -35.91 31.17 -11.64
N ASN A 20 -34.59 31.28 -11.71
CA ASN A 20 -33.81 31.21 -12.96
C ASN A 20 -33.13 29.85 -13.10
N GLU A 21 -32.98 29.39 -14.33
CA GLU A 21 -32.32 28.14 -14.67
C GLU A 21 -30.84 28.40 -14.93
N TYR A 22 -29.98 27.60 -14.29
CA TYR A 22 -28.52 27.65 -14.45
C TYR A 22 -28.03 26.26 -14.81
N HIS A 23 -27.10 26.19 -15.75
CA HIS A 23 -26.40 24.97 -16.08
C HIS A 23 -25.50 24.52 -14.93
N ASN A 24 -25.50 23.22 -14.62
CA ASN A 24 -24.71 22.64 -13.55
C ASN A 24 -23.81 21.51 -14.06
N PHE A 25 -22.52 21.81 -14.19
CA PHE A 25 -21.51 20.83 -14.58
C PHE A 25 -21.24 19.77 -13.51
N GLY A 26 -21.57 20.02 -12.24
CA GLY A 26 -21.32 19.09 -11.14
C GLY A 26 -22.24 17.87 -11.14
N ILE A 27 -22.84 17.52 -12.27
CA ILE A 27 -23.57 16.26 -12.47
C ILE A 27 -22.75 15.31 -13.36
N ASP A 28 -21.93 15.83 -14.27
CA ASP A 28 -21.22 15.02 -15.28
C ASP A 28 -19.71 15.02 -15.12
N TYR A 29 -19.17 15.97 -14.35
CA TYR A 29 -17.73 16.21 -14.26
C TYR A 29 -17.20 15.97 -12.86
N GLN A 30 -16.02 15.38 -12.81
CA GLN A 30 -15.36 14.94 -11.59
C GLN A 30 -14.96 16.09 -10.68
N VAL A 31 -14.30 17.09 -11.26
CA VAL A 31 -13.76 18.24 -10.54
C VAL A 31 -14.16 19.54 -11.23
N LEU A 32 -14.58 20.51 -10.41
CA LEU A 32 -14.94 21.87 -10.84
C LEU A 32 -14.07 22.91 -10.15
N THR A 33 -13.94 24.08 -10.76
CA THR A 33 -13.39 25.27 -10.11
C THR A 33 -14.18 25.60 -8.84
N SER A 34 -13.45 25.96 -7.79
CA SER A 34 -13.97 25.99 -6.43
C SER A 34 -13.93 27.38 -5.79
N GLU A 35 -13.67 28.44 -6.58
CA GLU A 35 -13.68 29.81 -6.10
C GLU A 35 -15.10 30.23 -5.75
N LYS A 36 -15.34 30.52 -4.46
CA LYS A 36 -16.68 30.85 -3.97
C LYS A 36 -17.28 32.03 -4.74
N GLY A 37 -18.43 31.77 -5.35
CA GLY A 37 -19.24 32.74 -6.07
C GLY A 37 -18.88 32.91 -7.54
N GLU A 38 -17.75 32.39 -7.98
CA GLU A 38 -17.37 32.41 -9.40
C GLU A 38 -17.94 31.18 -10.12
N PRO A 39 -18.07 31.19 -11.47
CA PRO A 39 -18.64 30.07 -12.20
C PRO A 39 -17.96 28.73 -11.88
N ALA A 40 -18.75 27.69 -11.59
CA ALA A 40 -18.23 26.35 -11.33
C ALA A 40 -17.97 25.64 -12.66
N MET A 41 -16.74 25.71 -13.14
CA MET A 41 -16.30 25.24 -14.45
C MET A 41 -15.48 23.95 -14.32
N PRO A 42 -15.74 22.92 -15.13
CA PRO A 42 -14.97 21.70 -15.05
C PRO A 42 -13.55 21.89 -15.58
N PHE A 43 -12.60 21.23 -14.93
CA PHE A 43 -11.22 21.16 -15.36
C PHE A 43 -10.68 19.74 -15.18
N PHE A 44 -9.60 19.44 -15.88
CA PHE A 44 -9.01 18.11 -15.91
C PHE A 44 -7.53 18.21 -15.60
N SER A 45 -7.06 17.39 -14.67
CA SER A 45 -5.68 17.44 -14.20
C SER A 45 -5.05 16.06 -14.18
N GLN A 46 -3.80 15.98 -14.62
CA GLN A 46 -3.07 14.72 -14.61
C GLN A 46 -1.55 14.98 -14.50
N ALA A 47 -0.86 14.12 -13.77
CA ALA A 47 0.59 14.22 -13.67
C ALA A 47 1.31 13.69 -14.91
N VAL A 48 2.41 14.36 -15.25
CA VAL A 48 3.34 14.00 -16.32
C VAL A 48 4.74 13.89 -15.73
N LYS A 49 5.39 12.76 -15.95
CA LYS A 49 6.79 12.57 -15.56
C LYS A 49 7.68 13.39 -16.48
N ILE A 50 8.60 14.16 -15.90
CA ILE A 50 9.56 15.00 -16.61
C ILE A 50 11.00 14.51 -16.33
N PRO A 51 11.99 14.92 -17.15
CA PRO A 51 13.38 14.60 -16.89
C PRO A 51 13.86 15.10 -15.52
N ASN A 52 14.81 14.37 -14.95
CA ASN A 52 15.40 14.67 -13.65
C ASN A 52 16.02 16.07 -13.57
N GLN A 53 16.48 16.62 -14.69
CA GLN A 53 17.10 17.94 -14.79
C GLN A 53 16.42 18.74 -15.90
N GLY A 54 16.64 20.06 -15.88
CA GLY A 54 16.15 20.98 -16.88
C GLY A 54 14.87 21.70 -16.49
N ASN A 55 14.74 22.92 -17.01
CA ASN A 55 13.55 23.73 -16.88
C ASN A 55 12.41 23.18 -17.73
N VAL A 56 11.17 23.38 -17.28
CA VAL A 56 9.96 22.92 -17.97
C VAL A 56 9.18 24.11 -18.51
N SER A 57 8.70 23.99 -19.73
CA SER A 57 7.73 24.89 -20.34
C SER A 57 6.66 24.08 -21.06
N TYR A 58 5.55 24.70 -21.41
CA TYR A 58 4.46 24.02 -22.09
C TYR A 58 3.80 24.93 -23.12
N SER A 59 3.07 24.30 -24.05
CA SER A 59 2.20 24.98 -24.99
C SER A 59 0.97 24.12 -25.23
N VAL A 60 -0.17 24.76 -25.50
CA VAL A 60 -1.43 24.08 -25.79
C VAL A 60 -1.92 24.46 -27.17
N VAL A 61 -2.40 23.48 -27.91
CA VAL A 61 -3.10 23.65 -29.19
C VAL A 61 -4.45 22.95 -29.12
N TYR A 62 -5.38 23.34 -29.96
CA TYR A 62 -6.73 22.78 -30.04
C TYR A 62 -7.18 22.74 -31.51
N ASP A 63 -8.11 21.86 -31.83
CA ASP A 63 -8.57 21.66 -33.21
C ASP A 63 -9.70 22.63 -33.61
N GLY A 64 -10.49 23.09 -32.63
CA GLY A 64 -11.65 23.94 -32.88
C GLY A 64 -12.23 24.55 -31.60
N ILE A 65 -13.21 25.45 -31.80
CA ILE A 65 -14.00 26.04 -30.73
C ILE A 65 -15.48 25.92 -31.12
N SER A 66 -16.27 25.32 -30.24
CA SER A 66 -17.73 25.35 -30.27
C SER A 66 -18.26 26.42 -29.33
N ILE A 67 -19.39 27.05 -29.69
CA ILE A 67 -19.99 28.16 -28.94
C ILE A 67 -21.44 27.82 -28.61
N ILE A 68 -21.79 27.99 -27.34
CA ILE A 68 -23.17 27.94 -26.83
C ILE A 68 -23.53 29.34 -26.34
N GLU A 69 -24.60 29.92 -26.91
CA GLU A 69 -25.14 31.22 -26.52
C GLU A 69 -26.37 31.06 -25.62
N GLY A 70 -26.66 32.06 -24.80
CA GLY A 70 -27.85 32.10 -23.95
C GLY A 70 -27.80 31.15 -22.76
N ILE A 71 -26.61 30.74 -22.34
CA ILE A 71 -26.39 29.84 -21.21
C ILE A 71 -25.96 30.64 -19.97
N ASP A 72 -26.53 30.31 -18.81
CA ASP A 72 -26.10 30.81 -17.52
C ASP A 72 -25.48 29.65 -16.73
N ILE A 73 -24.25 29.80 -16.23
CA ILE A 73 -23.58 28.77 -15.41
C ILE A 73 -23.82 29.02 -13.92
N VAL A 74 -23.93 27.96 -13.12
CA VAL A 74 -24.05 28.04 -11.66
C VAL A 74 -22.75 28.53 -10.99
N PRO A 75 -22.80 29.38 -9.95
CA PRO A 75 -21.59 29.72 -9.20
C PRO A 75 -21.18 28.60 -8.24
N SER A 76 -19.89 28.49 -7.96
CA SER A 76 -19.36 27.58 -6.94
C SER A 76 -19.74 28.04 -5.54
N LYS A 77 -20.04 27.08 -4.65
CA LYS A 77 -20.29 27.35 -3.22
C LYS A 77 -18.99 27.61 -2.43
N GLY A 78 -17.83 27.52 -3.08
CA GLY A 78 -16.54 27.51 -2.42
C GLY A 78 -16.15 26.08 -2.02
N ASN A 79 -15.06 25.94 -1.27
CA ASN A 79 -14.69 24.70 -0.60
C ASN A 79 -15.38 24.61 0.77
N LEU A 80 -16.30 23.66 0.92
CA LEU A 80 -17.05 23.41 2.15
C LEU A 80 -16.37 22.32 2.97
N LYS A 81 -16.59 22.40 4.28
CA LYS A 81 -16.14 21.41 5.25
C LYS A 81 -17.27 20.45 5.60
N ARG A 82 -16.95 19.23 6.02
CA ARG A 82 -17.91 18.19 6.46
C ARG A 82 -18.52 18.46 7.84
N ASN A 83 -18.72 19.72 8.20
CA ASN A 83 -19.47 20.14 9.39
C ASN A 83 -20.64 21.07 9.02
N VAL A 84 -20.88 21.27 7.72
CA VAL A 84 -22.02 22.01 7.19
C VAL A 84 -22.72 21.12 6.16
N ASP A 85 -24.05 21.24 6.05
CA ASP A 85 -24.81 20.60 4.98
C ASP A 85 -24.71 21.47 3.70
N PRO A 86 -24.12 20.97 2.60
CA PRO A 86 -24.00 21.71 1.35
C PRO A 86 -25.33 22.23 0.80
N ALA A 87 -26.45 21.53 1.04
CA ALA A 87 -27.77 21.93 0.57
C ALA A 87 -28.29 23.20 1.26
N THR A 88 -27.84 23.47 2.49
CA THR A 88 -28.22 24.67 3.26
C THR A 88 -27.42 25.91 2.88
N ILE A 89 -26.30 25.75 2.17
CA ILE A 89 -25.45 26.87 1.76
C ILE A 89 -26.03 27.50 0.49
N PRO A 90 -26.45 28.79 0.54
CA PRO A 90 -27.01 29.45 -0.63
C PRO A 90 -25.92 29.74 -1.67
N TYR A 91 -26.32 29.70 -2.94
CA TYR A 91 -25.49 30.21 -4.03
C TYR A 91 -25.34 31.74 -3.90
N THR A 92 -24.11 32.21 -4.09
CA THR A 92 -23.77 33.64 -4.14
C THR A 92 -23.10 33.91 -5.48
N PHE A 93 -23.33 35.08 -6.09
CA PHE A 93 -22.70 35.44 -7.36
C PHE A 93 -21.56 36.43 -7.10
N GLY A 94 -20.36 36.06 -7.54
CA GLY A 94 -19.11 36.79 -7.37
C GLY A 94 -18.92 37.91 -8.39
N GLU A 95 -17.71 38.48 -8.43
CA GLU A 95 -17.42 39.63 -9.29
C GLU A 95 -17.36 39.24 -10.76
N VAL A 96 -16.93 38.01 -11.09
CA VAL A 96 -16.80 37.52 -12.47
C VAL A 96 -18.13 37.64 -13.21
N TYR A 97 -19.27 37.42 -12.54
CA TYR A 97 -20.60 37.56 -13.15
C TYR A 97 -20.95 38.97 -13.66
N THR A 98 -20.16 39.98 -13.29
CA THR A 98 -20.33 41.37 -13.72
C THR A 98 -19.26 41.84 -14.70
N GLN A 99 -18.29 40.98 -15.02
CA GLN A 99 -17.17 41.24 -15.92
C GLN A 99 -17.48 40.71 -17.33
N ASP A 100 -17.29 41.53 -18.36
CA ASP A 100 -17.43 41.12 -19.77
C ASP A 100 -16.15 40.44 -20.28
N GLU A 101 -15.77 39.37 -19.59
CA GLU A 101 -14.54 38.60 -19.82
C GLU A 101 -14.83 37.10 -19.71
N PHE A 102 -14.01 36.28 -20.38
CA PHE A 102 -14.12 34.81 -20.26
C PHE A 102 -13.40 34.32 -19.01
N TYR A 103 -14.07 33.47 -18.23
CA TYR A 103 -13.55 32.77 -17.07
C TYR A 103 -13.40 31.26 -17.35
N PRO A 104 -12.35 30.59 -16.87
CA PRO A 104 -11.26 31.11 -16.01
C PRO A 104 -10.22 31.99 -16.74
N GLY A 105 -10.30 32.12 -18.06
CA GLY A 105 -9.45 32.99 -18.89
C GLY A 105 -8.25 32.26 -19.49
N GLU A 106 -7.60 31.39 -18.71
CA GLU A 106 -6.57 30.47 -19.20
C GLU A 106 -7.19 29.12 -19.56
N ILE A 107 -6.74 28.52 -20.68
CA ILE A 107 -7.23 27.20 -21.13
C ILE A 107 -6.40 26.03 -20.57
N SER A 108 -5.31 26.32 -19.87
CA SER A 108 -4.42 25.32 -19.30
C SER A 108 -3.46 25.91 -18.27
N GLN A 109 -2.96 25.08 -17.36
CA GLN A 109 -1.94 25.43 -16.38
C GLN A 109 -1.00 24.23 -16.13
N ILE A 110 0.21 24.50 -15.66
CA ILE A 110 1.12 23.47 -15.14
C ILE A 110 1.54 23.81 -13.71
N SER A 111 1.67 22.81 -12.85
CA SER A 111 2.18 22.98 -11.48
C SER A 111 3.67 23.31 -11.47
N GLU A 112 4.18 23.73 -10.31
CA GLU A 112 5.62 23.62 -10.06
C GLU A 112 6.04 22.13 -10.13
N PRO A 113 7.26 21.82 -10.61
CA PRO A 113 7.80 20.48 -10.56
C PRO A 113 7.83 19.91 -9.14
N PHE A 114 7.22 18.75 -8.92
CA PHE A 114 7.27 18.00 -7.66
C PHE A 114 8.25 16.83 -7.76
N ILE A 115 8.71 16.34 -6.62
CA ILE A 115 9.47 15.10 -6.48
C ILE A 115 8.54 14.06 -5.87
N LEU A 116 8.49 12.91 -6.51
CA LEU A 116 7.96 11.71 -5.88
C LEU A 116 9.05 10.67 -5.91
N ARG A 117 9.78 10.62 -4.80
CA ARG A 117 10.93 9.74 -4.57
C ARG A 117 11.97 9.82 -5.69
N ASN A 118 11.94 8.90 -6.66
CA ASN A 118 12.96 8.83 -7.73
C ASN A 118 12.51 9.48 -9.03
N THR A 119 11.34 10.11 -9.03
CA THR A 119 10.76 10.76 -10.21
C THR A 119 10.52 12.23 -9.95
N ARG A 120 10.61 13.01 -11.02
CA ARG A 120 10.26 14.42 -11.04
C ARG A 120 9.04 14.57 -11.95
N GLY A 121 8.00 15.23 -11.45
CA GLY A 121 6.70 15.30 -12.11
C GLY A 121 6.17 16.74 -12.17
N VAL A 122 5.20 16.96 -13.05
CA VAL A 122 4.38 18.18 -13.09
C VAL A 122 2.94 17.77 -13.32
N THR A 123 2.00 18.44 -12.65
CA THR A 123 0.58 18.28 -12.93
C THR A 123 0.18 19.25 -14.03
N VAL A 124 -0.42 18.73 -15.09
CA VAL A 124 -0.96 19.55 -16.18
C VAL A 124 -2.47 19.61 -16.03
N SER A 125 -3.01 20.82 -16.04
CA SER A 125 -4.44 21.08 -15.92
C SER A 125 -4.98 21.73 -17.19
N LEU A 126 -6.16 21.30 -17.64
CA LEU A 126 -6.87 21.81 -18.80
C LEU A 126 -8.22 22.42 -18.40
N TYR A 127 -8.53 23.58 -18.96
CA TYR A 127 -9.79 24.31 -18.77
C TYR A 127 -10.51 24.43 -20.12
N PRO A 128 -11.12 23.34 -20.60
CA PRO A 128 -11.73 23.28 -21.94
C PRO A 128 -12.94 24.20 -22.10
N TYR A 129 -13.58 24.58 -21.00
CA TYR A 129 -14.76 25.42 -20.97
C TYR A 129 -14.41 26.83 -20.51
N GLN A 130 -14.78 27.82 -21.32
CA GLN A 130 -14.55 29.23 -21.02
C GLN A 130 -15.89 29.97 -21.09
N TYR A 131 -16.31 30.59 -20.00
CA TYR A 131 -17.63 31.20 -19.86
C TYR A 131 -17.54 32.72 -19.69
N ASN A 132 -18.27 33.47 -20.54
CA ASN A 132 -18.50 34.90 -20.36
C ASN A 132 -19.92 35.12 -19.82
N PRO A 133 -20.06 35.58 -18.56
CA PRO A 133 -21.36 35.75 -17.91
C PRO A 133 -22.16 36.97 -18.37
N VAL A 134 -21.51 38.03 -18.86
CA VAL A 134 -22.21 39.22 -19.38
C VAL A 134 -22.81 38.93 -20.75
N GLN A 135 -22.07 38.19 -21.59
CA GLN A 135 -22.53 37.78 -22.93
C GLN A 135 -23.43 36.53 -22.89
N LYS A 136 -23.41 35.77 -21.78
CA LYS A 136 -24.06 34.46 -21.64
C LYS A 136 -23.58 33.47 -22.69
N THR A 137 -22.26 33.40 -22.85
CA THR A 137 -21.60 32.63 -23.91
C THR A 137 -20.60 31.66 -23.30
N LEU A 138 -20.73 30.39 -23.64
CA LEU A 138 -19.78 29.32 -23.31
C LEU A 138 -19.00 28.93 -24.57
N MET A 139 -17.67 29.06 -24.50
CA MET A 139 -16.74 28.53 -25.48
C MET A 139 -16.24 27.16 -25.01
N ILE A 140 -16.23 26.20 -25.94
CA ILE A 140 -15.77 24.82 -25.71
C ILE A 140 -14.59 24.57 -26.65
N TYR A 141 -13.41 24.37 -26.09
CA TYR A 141 -12.21 24.04 -26.84
C TYR A 141 -12.17 22.55 -27.15
N GLU A 142 -12.07 22.19 -28.43
CA GLU A 142 -12.12 20.80 -28.88
C GLU A 142 -10.73 20.22 -29.08
N ASN A 143 -10.54 18.96 -28.66
CA ASN A 143 -9.31 18.17 -28.82
C ASN A 143 -8.05 18.92 -28.37
N LEU A 144 -8.01 19.31 -27.10
CA LEU A 144 -6.84 20.00 -26.56
C LEU A 144 -5.64 19.06 -26.59
N ARG A 145 -4.50 19.59 -27.05
CA ARG A 145 -3.21 18.91 -27.04
C ARG A 145 -2.18 19.75 -26.32
N ILE A 146 -1.61 19.18 -25.27
CA ILE A 146 -0.50 19.81 -24.54
C ILE A 146 0.82 19.26 -25.04
N VAL A 147 1.77 20.16 -25.24
CA VAL A 147 3.18 19.84 -25.49
C VAL A 147 4.00 20.33 -24.31
N VAL A 148 4.52 19.38 -23.51
CA VAL A 148 5.49 19.66 -22.44
C VAL A 148 6.89 19.62 -23.02
N ASN A 149 7.62 20.72 -22.91
CA ASN A 149 8.98 20.92 -23.39
C ASN A 149 9.94 21.06 -22.21
N THR A 150 11.11 20.44 -22.31
CA THR A 150 12.13 20.43 -21.26
C THR A 150 13.44 20.95 -21.83
N ASP A 151 14.01 21.97 -21.20
CA ASP A 151 15.30 22.54 -21.57
C ASP A 151 16.36 22.12 -20.55
N LEU A 152 17.20 21.16 -20.95
CA LEU A 152 18.27 20.62 -20.11
C LEU A 152 19.45 21.58 -19.94
N ALA A 153 19.49 22.71 -20.66
CA ALA A 153 20.54 23.72 -20.53
C ALA A 153 20.23 24.79 -19.47
N VAL A 154 19.03 24.77 -18.90
CA VAL A 154 18.56 25.72 -17.89
C VAL A 154 18.16 24.93 -16.65
N ASP A 155 18.74 25.27 -15.50
CA ASP A 155 18.41 24.64 -14.23
C ASP A 155 16.91 24.75 -13.94
N GLY A 156 16.29 23.62 -13.61
CA GLY A 156 14.90 23.51 -13.23
C GLY A 156 14.66 23.58 -11.72
N ILE A 157 13.39 23.70 -11.34
CA ILE A 157 12.96 23.53 -9.94
C ILE A 157 12.98 22.04 -9.59
N ASN A 158 13.45 21.69 -8.39
CA ASN A 158 13.40 20.32 -7.88
C ASN A 158 14.12 19.28 -8.76
N GLU A 159 15.33 19.61 -9.22
CA GLU A 159 16.13 18.66 -9.99
C GLU A 159 16.64 17.48 -9.16
N LEU A 160 16.63 16.30 -9.77
CA LEU A 160 17.16 15.07 -9.21
C LEU A 160 18.58 14.81 -9.73
N GLN A 161 19.53 14.57 -8.82
CA GLN A 161 20.92 14.26 -9.17
C GLN A 161 21.08 12.82 -9.68
N SER A 162 20.30 11.86 -9.15
CA SER A 162 20.24 10.47 -9.63
C SER A 162 18.94 9.79 -9.21
N ALA A 163 18.40 8.91 -10.04
CA ALA A 163 17.31 8.02 -9.63
C ALA A 163 17.88 6.86 -8.81
N GLY A 164 17.43 6.71 -7.56
CA GLY A 164 17.80 5.61 -6.67
C GLY A 164 17.06 4.32 -7.00
N LYS A 165 17.23 3.28 -6.16
CA LYS A 165 16.43 2.06 -6.25
C LYS A 165 14.95 2.37 -5.99
N ILE A 166 14.05 1.76 -6.76
CA ILE A 166 12.61 1.95 -6.67
C ILE A 166 12.01 0.71 -5.98
N SER A 167 11.24 0.91 -4.91
CA SER A 167 10.41 -0.17 -4.34
C SER A 167 9.16 -0.36 -5.18
N THR A 168 8.67 -1.60 -5.25
CA THR A 168 7.46 -1.93 -6.02
C THR A 168 6.26 -1.07 -5.60
N ALA A 169 6.15 -0.72 -4.31
CA ALA A 169 5.14 0.22 -3.80
C ALA A 169 5.16 1.58 -4.52
N PHE A 170 6.34 2.14 -4.78
CA PHE A 170 6.47 3.40 -5.53
C PHE A 170 6.38 3.22 -7.04
N GLN A 171 6.78 2.06 -7.57
CA GLN A 171 6.60 1.78 -9.00
C GLN A 171 5.11 1.77 -9.38
N ASN A 172 4.28 1.10 -8.57
CA ASN A 172 2.83 1.11 -8.77
C ASN A 172 2.26 2.54 -8.70
N ILE A 173 2.74 3.37 -7.75
CA ILE A 173 2.36 4.78 -7.71
C ILE A 173 2.69 5.45 -9.05
N TYR A 174 3.92 5.30 -9.56
CA TYR A 174 4.33 5.93 -10.82
C TYR A 174 3.50 5.49 -12.03
N ASP A 175 3.18 4.20 -12.11
CA ASP A 175 2.41 3.62 -13.21
C ASP A 175 0.97 4.14 -13.24
N HIS A 176 0.43 4.53 -12.08
CA HIS A 176 -0.89 5.13 -11.95
C HIS A 176 -0.89 6.64 -12.18
N ILE A 177 -0.01 7.38 -11.49
CA ILE A 177 -0.15 8.85 -11.43
C ILE A 177 0.25 9.53 -12.74
N TYR A 178 1.20 8.95 -13.48
CA TYR A 178 1.78 9.58 -14.66
C TYR A 178 1.07 9.15 -15.93
N LEU A 179 0.77 10.09 -16.84
CA LEU A 179 0.32 9.76 -18.21
C LEU A 179 1.36 9.01 -19.03
N ASN A 180 2.63 9.14 -18.65
CA ASN A 180 3.78 8.62 -19.35
C ASN A 180 4.70 7.84 -18.40
N PRO A 181 4.22 6.76 -17.77
CA PRO A 181 5.06 5.95 -16.92
C PRO A 181 6.15 5.26 -17.75
N ASP A 182 7.25 4.87 -17.10
CA ASP A 182 8.33 4.18 -17.81
C ASP A 182 7.86 2.78 -18.21
N ALA A 183 7.70 2.51 -19.52
CA ALA A 183 7.35 1.18 -20.01
C ALA A 183 8.41 0.10 -19.65
N ASN A 184 9.64 0.51 -19.39
CA ASN A 184 10.71 -0.29 -18.81
C ASN A 184 11.52 0.61 -17.88
N PRO A 185 11.28 0.58 -16.56
CA PRO A 185 12.03 1.41 -15.64
C PRO A 185 13.53 1.08 -15.76
N PRO A 186 14.44 2.07 -15.75
CA PRO A 186 15.88 1.85 -15.94
C PRO A 186 16.54 1.04 -14.80
N TYR A 187 15.78 0.71 -13.77
CA TYR A 187 16.18 -0.11 -12.62
C TYR A 187 15.16 -1.21 -12.42
N ALA A 188 15.62 -2.40 -12.00
CA ALA A 188 14.70 -3.43 -11.53
C ALA A 188 14.05 -2.95 -10.22
N PRO A 189 12.70 -2.91 -10.12
CA PRO A 189 12.04 -2.66 -8.86
C PRO A 189 12.53 -3.68 -7.84
N VAL A 190 12.89 -3.23 -6.64
CA VAL A 190 12.98 -4.14 -5.50
C VAL A 190 11.55 -4.50 -5.10
N ALA A 191 11.33 -5.76 -4.70
CA ALA A 191 10.03 -6.23 -4.20
C ALA A 191 9.44 -5.25 -3.17
N GLU A 192 8.12 -5.23 -2.98
CA GLU A 192 7.38 -4.30 -2.09
C GLU A 192 7.95 -4.16 -0.66
N ASN A 193 8.85 -5.06 -0.27
CA ASN A 193 9.59 -5.13 0.99
C ASN A 193 10.80 -4.17 1.02
N GLY A 194 10.58 -2.88 0.79
CA GLY A 194 11.54 -1.86 1.25
C GLY A 194 11.75 -1.94 2.77
N SER A 195 12.69 -1.16 3.31
CA SER A 195 12.94 -1.18 4.75
C SER A 195 11.88 -0.39 5.54
N LEU A 196 11.69 -0.79 6.80
CA LEU A 196 10.84 -0.16 7.80
C LEU A 196 11.72 0.48 8.87
N LEU A 197 11.54 1.79 9.07
CA LEU A 197 12.06 2.49 10.23
C LEU A 197 10.96 2.58 11.29
N VAL A 198 11.23 2.10 12.50
CA VAL A 198 10.36 2.24 13.67
C VAL A 198 10.96 3.30 14.58
N ILE A 199 10.22 4.37 14.84
CA ILE A 199 10.59 5.38 15.84
C ILE A 199 9.64 5.22 17.02
N SER A 200 10.21 4.90 18.19
CA SER A 200 9.45 4.60 19.40
C SER A 200 9.81 5.52 20.57
N ALA A 201 8.86 5.74 21.47
CA ALA A 201 9.24 6.15 22.83
C ALA A 201 10.15 5.06 23.47
N PRO A 202 11.19 5.40 24.25
CA PRO A 202 12.10 4.42 24.84
C PRO A 202 11.41 3.36 25.71
N GLU A 203 10.28 3.70 26.32
CA GLU A 203 9.51 2.82 27.20
C GLU A 203 8.70 1.74 26.46
N PHE A 204 8.53 1.83 25.13
CA PHE A 204 7.75 0.86 24.37
C PHE A 204 8.58 -0.16 23.58
N THR A 205 9.93 -0.10 23.67
CA THR A 205 10.82 -0.95 22.88
C THR A 205 10.58 -2.45 23.12
N GLU A 206 10.27 -2.85 24.36
CA GLU A 206 9.93 -4.25 24.67
C GLU A 206 8.57 -4.64 24.06
N ASN A 207 7.57 -3.76 24.11
CA ASN A 207 6.22 -4.02 23.59
C ASN A 207 6.22 -4.30 22.08
N ILE A 208 7.09 -3.62 21.31
CA ILE A 208 7.13 -3.74 19.85
C ILE A 208 8.15 -4.76 19.33
N GLN A 209 8.95 -5.39 20.19
CA GLN A 209 10.04 -6.26 19.75
C GLN A 209 9.53 -7.45 18.93
N THR A 210 8.41 -8.06 19.35
CA THR A 210 7.82 -9.20 18.63
C THR A 210 7.29 -8.82 17.24
N LEU A 211 6.84 -7.57 17.07
CA LEU A 211 6.46 -7.04 15.76
C LEU A 211 7.70 -6.87 14.87
N ILE A 212 8.79 -6.31 15.39
CA ILE A 212 10.06 -6.17 14.65
C ILE A 212 10.55 -7.53 14.18
N ASP A 213 10.59 -8.52 15.08
CA ASP A 213 11.06 -9.87 14.77
C ASP A 213 10.21 -10.49 13.64
N TRP A 214 8.89 -10.28 13.70
CA TRP A 214 7.98 -10.71 12.64
C TRP A 214 8.24 -10.01 11.31
N LYS A 215 8.42 -8.67 11.29
CA LYS A 215 8.71 -7.95 10.04
C LYS A 215 9.99 -8.43 9.38
N ILE A 216 11.02 -8.71 10.17
CA ILE A 216 12.28 -9.28 9.69
C ILE A 216 12.05 -10.68 9.13
N GLN A 217 11.34 -11.56 9.85
CA GLN A 217 10.99 -12.89 9.37
C GLN A 217 10.16 -12.85 8.08
N SER A 218 9.23 -11.89 7.96
CA SER A 218 8.39 -11.73 6.77
C SER A 218 9.11 -11.10 5.57
N GLY A 219 10.39 -10.72 5.71
CA GLY A 219 11.24 -10.23 4.63
C GLY A 219 11.44 -8.71 4.57
N ILE A 220 10.95 -7.97 5.57
CA ILE A 220 11.06 -6.51 5.70
C ILE A 220 12.20 -6.18 6.66
N ARG A 221 13.29 -5.61 6.11
CA ARG A 221 14.40 -5.10 6.92
C ARG A 221 13.85 -4.01 7.84
N THR A 222 14.01 -4.17 9.15
CA THR A 222 13.41 -3.29 10.14
C THR A 222 14.48 -2.72 11.07
N THR A 223 14.48 -1.41 11.30
CA THR A 223 15.35 -0.73 12.26
C THR A 223 14.52 -0.05 13.32
N LEU A 224 14.85 -0.26 14.60
CA LEU A 224 14.26 0.44 15.73
C LEU A 224 15.16 1.56 16.21
N VAL A 225 14.59 2.74 16.33
CA VAL A 225 15.22 3.92 16.92
C VAL A 225 14.29 4.49 17.98
N THR A 226 14.84 5.14 19.00
CA THR A 226 14.02 5.77 20.05
C THR A 226 14.11 7.29 20.01
N THR A 227 13.14 7.98 20.63
CA THR A 227 13.19 9.45 20.77
C THR A 227 14.34 9.96 21.63
N ALA A 228 15.04 9.08 22.35
CA ALA A 228 16.32 9.42 22.99
C ALA A 228 17.45 9.66 21.97
N GLU A 229 17.36 9.06 20.79
CA GLU A 229 18.30 9.23 19.68
C GLU A 229 17.81 10.28 18.67
N THR A 230 16.53 10.24 18.27
CA THR A 230 15.99 11.20 17.29
C THR A 230 15.77 12.60 17.86
N GLY A 231 15.72 12.75 19.18
CA GLY A 231 15.13 13.91 19.84
C GLY A 231 13.60 13.82 19.94
N THR A 232 13.01 14.75 20.69
CA THR A 232 11.59 14.69 21.10
C THR A 232 10.71 15.77 20.48
N THR A 233 11.26 16.58 19.57
CA THR A 233 10.48 17.59 18.83
C THR A 233 10.21 17.12 17.41
N ALA A 234 9.12 17.60 16.80
CA ALA A 234 8.76 17.22 15.44
C ALA A 234 9.87 17.55 14.42
N ALA A 235 10.56 18.68 14.60
CA ALA A 235 11.69 19.05 13.75
C ALA A 235 12.86 18.07 13.88
N GLN A 236 13.26 17.72 15.11
CA GLN A 236 14.38 16.79 15.32
C GLN A 236 14.09 15.39 14.78
N ILE A 237 12.86 14.90 14.97
CA ILE A 237 12.43 13.62 14.42
C ILE A 237 12.45 13.67 12.89
N LYS A 238 11.98 14.77 12.28
CA LYS A 238 12.02 14.97 10.83
C LYS A 238 13.45 14.99 10.29
N ASP A 239 14.35 15.73 10.94
CA ASP A 239 15.77 15.80 10.57
C ASP A 239 16.41 14.40 10.64
N PHE A 240 16.12 13.63 11.67
CA PHE A 240 16.59 12.25 11.78
C PHE A 240 16.07 11.37 10.63
N VAL A 241 14.76 11.44 10.32
CA VAL A 241 14.16 10.67 9.23
C VAL A 241 14.77 11.07 7.88
N GLN A 242 15.02 12.37 7.66
CA GLN A 242 15.69 12.88 6.47
C GLN A 242 17.11 12.32 6.35
N ASP A 243 17.90 12.37 7.41
CA ASP A 243 19.25 11.82 7.42
C ASP A 243 19.23 10.30 7.19
N TYR A 244 18.30 9.58 7.82
CA TYR A 244 18.16 8.15 7.62
C TYR A 244 17.80 7.83 6.15
N TYR A 245 16.81 8.51 5.58
CA TYR A 245 16.39 8.35 4.18
C TYR A 245 17.53 8.61 3.19
N ASN A 246 18.30 9.67 3.42
CA ASN A 246 19.45 10.02 2.58
C ASN A 246 20.54 8.93 2.59
N ASN A 247 20.65 8.16 3.69
CA ASN A 247 21.65 7.09 3.85
C ASN A 247 21.09 5.69 3.54
N HIS A 248 19.77 5.51 3.45
CA HIS A 248 19.09 4.24 3.23
C HIS A 248 18.06 4.36 2.10
N ASN A 249 18.54 4.14 0.87
CA ASN A 249 17.72 4.31 -0.34
C ASN A 249 16.55 3.32 -0.48
N ASP A 250 16.47 2.31 0.38
CA ASP A 250 15.40 1.32 0.43
C ASP A 250 14.30 1.64 1.45
N LEU A 251 14.45 2.70 2.29
CA LEU A 251 13.42 3.10 3.26
C LEU A 251 12.09 3.34 2.55
N THR A 252 11.06 2.60 2.95
CA THR A 252 9.72 2.70 2.34
C THR A 252 8.66 3.01 3.37
N PHE A 253 8.83 2.51 4.60
CA PHE A 253 7.84 2.65 5.67
C PHE A 253 8.44 3.34 6.89
N LEU A 254 7.64 4.17 7.55
CA LEU A 254 7.92 4.74 8.86
C LEU A 254 6.76 4.40 9.81
N LEU A 255 7.08 3.72 10.92
CA LEU A 255 6.11 3.45 11.98
C LEU A 255 6.45 4.26 13.22
N LEU A 256 5.52 5.13 13.63
CA LEU A 256 5.61 5.90 14.87
C LEU A 256 4.94 5.12 16.01
N VAL A 257 5.64 4.89 17.10
CA VAL A 257 5.14 4.13 18.26
C VAL A 257 5.07 5.02 19.49
N GLY A 258 3.86 5.49 19.78
CA GLY A 258 3.54 6.40 20.88
C GLY A 258 2.46 7.41 20.49
N ASP A 259 1.72 7.87 21.49
CA ASP A 259 0.78 8.98 21.35
C ASP A 259 1.54 10.32 21.18
N SER A 260 0.81 11.39 20.88
CA SER A 260 1.28 12.76 20.63
C SER A 260 2.15 13.36 21.74
N ASP A 261 2.01 12.91 22.99
CA ASP A 261 2.86 13.34 24.12
C ASP A 261 4.26 12.70 24.10
N LYS A 262 4.40 11.55 23.41
CA LYS A 262 5.66 10.82 23.26
C LYS A 262 6.35 11.11 21.94
N ILE A 263 5.58 11.12 20.86
CA ILE A 263 6.02 11.41 19.50
C ILE A 263 5.07 12.48 18.95
N PRO A 264 5.46 13.77 18.97
CA PRO A 264 4.59 14.85 18.54
C PRO A 264 4.21 14.70 17.06
N ALA A 265 3.08 15.27 16.67
CA ALA A 265 2.77 15.54 15.27
C ALA A 265 3.37 16.90 14.86
N HIS A 266 3.61 17.10 13.57
CA HIS A 266 3.82 18.45 13.04
C HIS A 266 2.49 19.20 12.96
N THR A 267 2.51 20.53 13.04
CA THR A 267 1.31 21.36 12.78
C THR A 267 1.62 22.36 11.68
N TYR A 268 0.84 22.29 10.58
CA TYR A 268 0.85 23.32 9.54
C TYR A 268 -0.02 24.54 9.91
N GLY A 269 -0.72 24.47 11.05
CA GLY A 269 -1.61 25.55 11.50
C GLY A 269 -0.84 26.78 11.98
N TYR A 270 -1.37 27.97 11.68
CA TYR A 270 -0.89 29.24 12.22
C TYR A 270 -2.08 30.08 12.71
N ASN A 271 -2.06 30.51 13.98
CA ASN A 271 -3.11 31.34 14.60
C ASN A 271 -4.55 30.83 14.40
N GLY A 272 -4.85 29.59 14.80
CA GLY A 272 -6.19 28.99 14.66
C GLY A 272 -6.22 27.49 14.95
N GLU A 273 -7.01 26.76 14.16
CA GLU A 273 -7.07 25.29 14.15
C GLU A 273 -5.68 24.70 13.88
N GLN A 274 -5.29 23.69 14.65
CA GLN A 274 -4.00 23.02 14.51
C GLN A 274 -4.12 21.93 13.45
N LEU A 275 -3.32 22.01 12.41
CA LEU A 275 -3.33 21.07 11.28
C LEU A 275 -2.32 19.95 11.55
N TRP A 276 -2.68 19.02 12.43
CA TRP A 276 -1.77 17.96 12.87
C TRP A 276 -1.46 16.97 11.73
N SER A 277 -0.17 16.69 11.53
CA SER A 277 0.32 15.91 10.40
C SER A 277 1.43 14.95 10.79
N ASP A 278 1.24 13.68 10.43
CA ASP A 278 2.29 12.66 10.39
C ASP A 278 2.88 12.47 8.98
N SER A 279 2.13 12.79 7.91
CA SER A 279 2.67 12.79 6.54
C SER A 279 3.86 13.73 6.37
N PHE A 280 3.92 14.78 7.20
CA PHE A 280 5.10 15.63 7.36
C PHE A 280 6.39 14.82 7.51
N TYR A 281 6.42 13.71 8.25
CA TYR A 281 7.64 12.90 8.41
C TYR A 281 8.06 12.19 7.13
N GLY A 282 7.09 11.87 6.26
CA GLY A 282 7.32 11.18 4.99
C GLY A 282 7.67 12.07 3.80
N GLN A 283 7.36 13.37 3.84
CA GLN A 283 7.61 14.34 2.75
C GLN A 283 9.04 14.90 2.80
N LEU A 284 10.00 14.22 2.16
CA LEU A 284 11.45 14.37 2.39
C LEU A 284 12.20 14.97 1.18
N ALA A 285 11.50 15.27 0.10
CA ALA A 285 12.02 15.91 -1.10
C ALA A 285 11.06 16.99 -1.63
N GLY A 286 11.48 17.72 -2.67
CA GLY A 286 10.61 18.65 -3.40
C GLY A 286 10.42 20.05 -2.79
N GLY A 287 11.04 20.32 -1.63
CA GLY A 287 10.97 21.63 -0.99
C GLY A 287 9.66 21.86 -0.22
N SER A 288 9.43 23.08 0.27
CA SER A 288 8.37 23.35 1.26
C SER A 288 6.93 23.35 0.72
N ASN A 289 6.75 23.32 -0.61
CA ASN A 289 5.44 23.32 -1.27
C ASN A 289 5.09 21.95 -1.87
N ASP A 290 5.96 20.97 -1.70
CA ASP A 290 5.76 19.60 -2.15
C ASP A 290 5.21 18.77 -0.99
N PHE A 291 4.08 18.10 -1.23
CA PHE A 291 3.37 17.29 -0.24
C PHE A 291 3.30 15.82 -0.64
N PHE A 292 4.04 15.42 -1.67
CA PHE A 292 4.18 14.03 -2.07
C PHE A 292 5.12 13.31 -1.08
N PRO A 293 4.72 12.19 -0.45
CA PRO A 293 5.56 11.50 0.52
C PRO A 293 6.57 10.55 -0.15
N GLU A 294 7.84 10.62 0.26
CA GLU A 294 8.90 9.67 -0.08
C GLU A 294 8.85 8.39 0.76
N VAL A 295 8.22 8.46 1.94
CA VAL A 295 8.11 7.38 2.92
C VAL A 295 6.67 7.31 3.44
N LEU A 296 6.12 6.10 3.51
CA LEU A 296 4.74 5.85 3.92
C LEU A 296 4.67 5.74 5.44
N VAL A 297 3.96 6.69 6.07
CA VAL A 297 3.94 6.84 7.54
C VAL A 297 2.67 6.23 8.14
N GLY A 298 2.81 5.53 9.26
CA GLY A 298 1.68 5.13 10.11
C GLY A 298 2.02 5.22 11.59
N ARG A 299 1.01 5.16 12.46
CA ARG A 299 1.16 5.36 13.90
C ARG A 299 0.44 4.30 14.74
N LEU A 300 1.14 3.75 15.73
CA LEU A 300 0.55 3.05 16.87
C LEU A 300 0.47 4.02 18.05
N SER A 301 -0.71 4.60 18.29
CA SER A 301 -0.93 5.61 19.35
C SER A 301 -1.55 4.98 20.59
N GLY A 302 -0.82 4.95 21.70
CA GLY A 302 -1.35 4.47 22.99
C GLY A 302 -0.29 4.34 24.08
N ASN A 303 -0.73 3.87 25.24
CA ASN A 303 0.12 3.42 26.34
C ASN A 303 0.64 1.99 26.12
N ALA A 304 1.53 1.50 26.98
CA ALA A 304 2.17 0.19 26.83
C ALA A 304 1.17 -0.97 26.60
N SER A 305 0.08 -1.05 27.39
CA SER A 305 -0.91 -2.11 27.25
C SER A 305 -1.73 -2.01 25.96
N GLU A 306 -1.98 -0.79 25.50
CA GLU A 306 -2.66 -0.55 24.23
C GLU A 306 -1.75 -0.89 23.04
N ILE A 307 -0.46 -0.59 23.14
CA ILE A 307 0.55 -0.99 22.14
C ILE A 307 0.65 -2.51 22.06
N ASP A 308 0.63 -3.23 23.19
CA ASP A 308 0.60 -4.70 23.20
C ASP A 308 -0.63 -5.26 22.48
N VAL A 309 -1.80 -4.65 22.67
CA VAL A 309 -3.04 -5.01 21.96
C VAL A 309 -2.88 -4.79 20.45
N MET A 310 -2.35 -3.64 20.03
CA MET A 310 -2.12 -3.33 18.62
C MET A 310 -1.11 -4.29 17.98
N VAL A 311 0.01 -4.58 18.64
CA VAL A 311 1.02 -5.53 18.19
C VAL A 311 0.42 -6.94 18.08
N SER A 312 -0.32 -7.39 19.09
CA SER A 312 -0.98 -8.69 19.08
C SER A 312 -1.97 -8.81 17.92
N ARG A 313 -2.75 -7.77 17.65
CA ARG A 313 -3.69 -7.71 16.51
C ARG A 313 -2.98 -7.86 15.17
N ILE A 314 -1.87 -7.14 14.99
CA ILE A 314 -1.08 -7.20 13.75
C ILE A 314 -0.49 -8.60 13.57
N LEU A 315 0.08 -9.18 14.62
CA LEU A 315 0.63 -10.54 14.57
C LEU A 315 -0.44 -11.60 14.28
N GLU A 316 -1.64 -11.46 14.86
CA GLU A 316 -2.78 -12.33 14.55
C GLU A 316 -3.19 -12.19 13.08
N TYR A 317 -3.40 -10.97 12.59
CA TYR A 317 -3.80 -10.70 11.21
C TYR A 317 -2.77 -11.19 10.17
N GLU A 318 -1.48 -10.99 10.43
CA GLU A 318 -0.43 -11.32 9.46
C GLU A 318 0.01 -12.79 9.54
N LYS A 319 0.15 -13.35 10.76
CA LYS A 319 0.67 -14.72 10.97
C LYS A 319 -0.44 -15.77 11.05
N ASN A 320 -1.55 -15.43 11.68
CA ASN A 320 -2.63 -16.37 12.00
C ASN A 320 -4.01 -15.82 11.58
N PRO A 321 -4.18 -15.37 10.32
CA PRO A 321 -5.45 -14.82 9.87
C PRO A 321 -6.58 -15.85 10.05
N ASP A 322 -7.71 -15.40 10.59
CA ASP A 322 -8.89 -16.22 10.74
C ASP A 322 -9.40 -16.74 9.40
N ALA A 323 -9.83 -18.00 9.40
CA ALA A 323 -10.40 -18.64 8.22
C ALA A 323 -11.79 -18.08 7.88
N GLY A 324 -12.20 -18.27 6.63
CA GLY A 324 -13.52 -17.86 6.14
C GLY A 324 -13.45 -16.70 5.15
N ASN A 325 -14.61 -16.12 4.87
CA ASN A 325 -14.80 -15.12 3.83
C ASN A 325 -14.88 -13.68 4.36
N TRP A 326 -14.56 -13.44 5.64
CA TRP A 326 -14.75 -12.11 6.25
C TRP A 326 -13.97 -11.00 5.54
N MET A 327 -12.79 -11.31 4.98
CA MET A 327 -12.00 -10.36 4.18
C MET A 327 -12.63 -10.03 2.82
N LYS A 328 -13.57 -10.87 2.34
CA LYS A 328 -14.39 -10.63 1.14
C LYS A 328 -15.71 -9.91 1.45
N ASN A 329 -15.91 -9.50 2.70
CA ASN A 329 -17.04 -8.67 3.09
C ASN A 329 -16.57 -7.25 3.38
N ALA A 330 -17.41 -6.26 3.09
CA ALA A 330 -17.16 -4.85 3.38
C ALA A 330 -18.44 -4.16 3.85
N ALA A 331 -18.33 -2.92 4.31
CA ALA A 331 -19.49 -2.07 4.61
C ALA A 331 -19.24 -0.62 4.17
N GLY A 332 -20.30 0.04 3.69
CA GLY A 332 -20.35 1.48 3.46
C GLY A 332 -21.38 2.12 4.38
N LEU A 333 -20.94 3.09 5.20
CA LEU A 333 -21.78 3.90 6.08
C LEU A 333 -21.80 5.36 5.59
N GLY A 334 -22.93 5.82 5.04
CA GLY A 334 -23.01 7.06 4.27
C GLY A 334 -24.10 8.01 4.72
N SER A 335 -23.80 9.31 4.80
CA SER A 335 -24.84 10.34 4.99
C SER A 335 -25.76 10.45 3.77
N SER A 336 -26.88 11.15 3.92
CA SER A 336 -27.81 11.46 2.82
C SER A 336 -27.52 12.79 2.12
N GLU A 337 -26.38 13.42 2.41
CA GLU A 337 -26.01 14.77 1.98
C GLU A 337 -24.99 14.75 0.83
N GLY A 338 -24.69 15.93 0.28
CA GLY A 338 -23.58 16.13 -0.68
C GLY A 338 -23.95 16.11 -2.16
N ALA A 339 -25.20 15.79 -2.53
CA ALA A 339 -25.64 15.76 -3.92
C ALA A 339 -25.31 17.06 -4.69
N GLY A 340 -24.64 16.92 -5.83
CA GLY A 340 -24.16 18.02 -6.67
C GLY A 340 -22.96 18.78 -6.10
N TYR A 341 -22.27 18.22 -5.10
CA TYR A 341 -21.14 18.87 -4.43
C TYR A 341 -20.01 17.91 -4.01
N GLY A 342 -20.29 16.62 -3.77
CA GLY A 342 -19.24 15.60 -3.57
C GLY A 342 -18.35 15.42 -4.80
N ASN A 343 -17.32 14.57 -4.66
CA ASN A 343 -16.54 14.11 -5.81
C ASN A 343 -17.48 13.51 -6.86
N ASP A 344 -17.24 13.76 -8.14
CA ASP A 344 -18.15 13.37 -9.24
C ASP A 344 -19.58 13.92 -9.10
N GLY A 345 -19.79 14.95 -8.26
CA GLY A 345 -21.12 15.48 -7.99
C GLY A 345 -21.97 14.60 -7.06
N GLU A 346 -21.40 13.57 -6.46
CA GLU A 346 -22.15 12.53 -5.78
C GLU A 346 -22.60 12.94 -4.38
N ALA A 347 -23.75 12.41 -3.96
CA ALA A 347 -24.09 12.35 -2.53
C ALA A 347 -23.23 11.27 -1.84
N ASP A 348 -23.00 11.40 -0.53
CA ASP A 348 -22.15 10.46 0.22
C ASP A 348 -22.63 8.99 0.08
N TYR A 349 -23.94 8.73 0.17
CA TYR A 349 -24.48 7.37 -0.03
C TYR A 349 -24.32 6.86 -1.47
N GLN A 350 -24.38 7.75 -2.46
CA GLN A 350 -24.24 7.40 -3.88
C GLN A 350 -22.80 7.00 -4.17
N HIS A 351 -21.84 7.78 -3.66
CA HIS A 351 -20.42 7.47 -3.71
C HIS A 351 -20.09 6.09 -3.12
N LEU A 352 -20.57 5.83 -1.90
CA LEU A 352 -20.36 4.52 -1.28
C LEU A 352 -21.07 3.37 -2.01
N ARG A 353 -22.16 3.64 -2.71
CA ARG A 353 -22.85 2.65 -3.56
C ARG A 353 -22.08 2.35 -4.84
N ASN A 354 -21.38 3.34 -5.39
CA ASN A 354 -20.50 3.16 -6.53
C ASN A 354 -19.27 2.34 -6.14
N ILE A 355 -18.63 2.66 -5.02
CA ILE A 355 -17.58 1.82 -4.41
C ILE A 355 -18.06 0.40 -4.20
N ARG A 356 -19.26 0.22 -3.61
CA ARG A 356 -19.87 -1.10 -3.44
C ARG A 356 -19.97 -1.86 -4.76
N THR A 357 -20.42 -1.20 -5.83
CA THR A 357 -20.60 -1.83 -7.14
C THR A 357 -19.26 -2.35 -7.66
N GLN A 358 -18.21 -1.54 -7.59
CA GLN A 358 -16.86 -1.95 -7.99
C GLN A 358 -16.34 -3.15 -7.16
N LEU A 359 -16.49 -3.10 -5.83
CA LEU A 359 -16.07 -4.19 -4.95
C LEU A 359 -16.82 -5.51 -5.26
N MET A 360 -18.13 -5.43 -5.47
CA MET A 360 -18.94 -6.60 -5.83
C MET A 360 -18.54 -7.17 -7.21
N ASP A 361 -18.28 -6.31 -8.20
CA ASP A 361 -17.85 -6.72 -9.54
C ASP A 361 -16.47 -7.39 -9.52
N TYR A 362 -15.56 -6.95 -8.65
CA TYR A 362 -14.26 -7.58 -8.41
C TYR A 362 -14.37 -8.95 -7.71
N GLY A 363 -15.43 -9.17 -6.92
CA GLY A 363 -15.74 -10.45 -6.32
C GLY A 363 -15.88 -10.46 -4.80
N TYR A 364 -16.05 -9.30 -4.15
CA TYR A 364 -16.55 -9.25 -2.78
C TYR A 364 -17.92 -9.95 -2.68
N GLU A 365 -18.16 -10.63 -1.56
CA GLU A 365 -19.36 -11.47 -1.39
C GLU A 365 -20.51 -10.70 -0.75
N THR A 366 -20.20 -9.85 0.22
CA THR A 366 -21.17 -8.97 0.87
C THR A 366 -20.58 -7.59 1.04
N VAL A 367 -21.27 -6.57 0.54
CA VAL A 367 -20.98 -5.17 0.87
C VAL A 367 -22.24 -4.57 1.47
N TYR A 368 -22.23 -4.37 2.79
CA TYR A 368 -23.36 -3.81 3.53
C TYR A 368 -23.55 -2.33 3.17
N GLU A 369 -24.80 -1.95 2.90
CA GLU A 369 -25.21 -0.55 2.74
C GLU A 369 -25.87 -0.09 4.04
N PHE A 370 -25.27 0.91 4.69
CA PHE A 370 -25.81 1.57 5.87
C PHE A 370 -25.96 3.06 5.58
N TYR A 371 -27.06 3.46 4.94
CA TYR A 371 -27.20 4.83 4.49
C TYR A 371 -28.27 5.57 5.27
N GLN A 372 -27.98 6.83 5.60
CA GLN A 372 -28.92 7.69 6.33
C GLN A 372 -30.26 7.77 5.59
N GLY A 373 -31.37 7.64 6.33
CA GLY A 373 -32.71 7.69 5.76
C GLY A 373 -33.15 6.40 5.07
N SER A 374 -33.40 6.43 3.76
CA SER A 374 -33.84 5.24 2.99
C SER A 374 -33.45 5.42 1.54
N GLN A 375 -32.31 4.84 1.15
CA GLN A 375 -31.70 5.11 -0.16
C GLN A 375 -31.92 3.99 -1.19
N GLY A 376 -32.74 2.98 -0.87
CA GLY A 376 -33.07 1.87 -1.77
C GLY A 376 -31.87 0.94 -2.03
N GLY A 377 -31.93 0.11 -3.08
CA GLY A 377 -30.83 -0.83 -3.37
C GLY A 377 -30.76 -1.96 -2.33
N ALA A 378 -29.58 -2.13 -1.70
CA ALA A 378 -29.37 -3.10 -0.62
C ALA A 378 -29.50 -2.45 0.78
N ASP A 379 -29.63 -1.13 0.85
CA ASP A 379 -29.87 -0.35 2.06
C ASP A 379 -31.23 -0.70 2.68
N ALA A 380 -31.23 -0.89 4.00
CA ALA A 380 -32.46 -1.18 4.74
C ALA A 380 -33.26 0.12 4.97
N PRO A 381 -34.60 0.08 4.99
CA PRO A 381 -35.38 1.28 5.29
C PRO A 381 -35.15 1.80 6.71
N GLY A 382 -34.85 3.09 6.83
CA GLY A 382 -34.70 3.81 8.09
C GLY A 382 -33.24 4.13 8.42
N GLU A 383 -33.02 4.82 9.53
CA GLU A 383 -31.66 5.17 9.93
C GLU A 383 -30.84 3.93 10.29
N PRO A 384 -29.58 3.83 9.84
CA PRO A 384 -28.67 2.81 10.33
C PRO A 384 -28.46 3.03 11.83
N THR A 385 -28.19 1.95 12.55
CA THR A 385 -27.96 1.99 14.00
C THR A 385 -26.62 1.37 14.33
N SER A 386 -26.03 1.76 15.46
CA SER A 386 -24.77 1.17 15.92
C SER A 386 -24.86 -0.35 16.13
N SER A 387 -26.04 -0.89 16.47
CA SER A 387 -26.27 -2.34 16.54
C SER A 387 -26.10 -3.01 15.18
N MET A 388 -26.70 -2.46 14.11
CA MET A 388 -26.56 -3.01 12.76
C MET A 388 -25.10 -3.00 12.28
N ILE A 389 -24.39 -1.93 12.62
CA ILE A 389 -22.96 -1.76 12.31
C ILE A 389 -22.13 -2.80 13.07
N ASN A 390 -22.32 -2.93 14.39
CA ASN A 390 -21.62 -3.91 15.22
C ASN A 390 -21.95 -5.35 14.79
N ASP A 391 -23.18 -5.67 14.40
CA ASP A 391 -23.55 -6.99 13.89
C ASP A 391 -22.74 -7.36 12.64
N ALA A 392 -22.55 -6.42 11.71
CA ALA A 392 -21.72 -6.63 10.51
C ALA A 392 -20.23 -6.76 10.87
N MET A 393 -19.71 -5.88 11.74
CA MET A 393 -18.33 -5.94 12.22
C MET A 393 -18.00 -7.26 12.93
N ASN A 394 -18.88 -7.71 13.83
CA ASN A 394 -18.74 -8.95 14.60
C ASN A 394 -18.89 -10.21 13.72
N THR A 395 -19.77 -10.15 12.71
CA THR A 395 -19.85 -11.21 11.69
C THR A 395 -18.53 -11.31 10.93
N GLY A 396 -17.94 -10.17 10.58
CA GLY A 396 -16.63 -10.04 9.97
C GLY A 396 -16.66 -9.36 8.62
N ILE A 397 -15.94 -8.24 8.53
CA ILE A 397 -15.67 -7.48 7.31
C ILE A 397 -14.18 -7.14 7.22
N GLY A 398 -13.64 -7.03 6.00
CA GLY A 398 -12.25 -6.63 5.73
C GLY A 398 -12.07 -5.14 5.45
N LEU A 399 -13.15 -4.44 5.07
CA LEU A 399 -13.14 -3.02 4.73
C LEU A 399 -14.39 -2.31 5.27
N PHE A 400 -14.19 -1.15 5.90
CA PHE A 400 -15.28 -0.29 6.35
C PHE A 400 -15.05 1.13 5.84
N ASN A 401 -15.86 1.57 4.88
CA ASN A 401 -15.85 2.93 4.37
C ASN A 401 -16.94 3.76 5.07
N TYR A 402 -16.54 4.91 5.60
CA TYR A 402 -17.45 5.92 6.12
C TYR A 402 -17.31 7.24 5.35
N THR A 403 -18.44 7.85 5.01
CA THR A 403 -18.48 9.16 4.33
C THR A 403 -19.63 9.99 4.90
N GLY A 404 -19.29 11.06 5.64
CA GLY A 404 -20.29 11.89 6.30
C GLY A 404 -19.71 12.87 7.32
N HIS A 405 -20.54 13.28 8.29
CA HIS A 405 -20.14 14.16 9.38
C HIS A 405 -19.47 13.38 10.52
N GLY A 406 -18.47 13.97 11.16
CA GLY A 406 -17.78 13.35 12.29
C GLY A 406 -17.37 14.37 13.34
N TRP A 407 -17.05 13.86 14.51
CA TRP A 407 -16.36 14.61 15.56
C TRP A 407 -15.29 13.72 16.19
N LEU A 408 -14.63 14.19 17.23
CA LEU A 408 -13.52 13.48 17.87
C LEU A 408 -13.85 12.00 18.21
N GLU A 409 -15.06 11.74 18.72
CA GLU A 409 -15.43 10.46 19.35
C GLU A 409 -16.48 9.68 18.57
N GLY A 410 -16.83 10.09 17.34
CA GLY A 410 -17.89 9.42 16.61
C GLY A 410 -18.21 9.92 15.21
N MET A 411 -19.14 9.21 14.61
CA MET A 411 -19.72 9.39 13.28
C MET A 411 -21.21 9.71 13.44
N SER A 412 -21.70 10.71 12.71
CA SER A 412 -23.09 11.16 12.82
C SER A 412 -24.07 10.11 12.28
N THR A 413 -23.82 9.61 11.07
CA THR A 413 -24.63 8.52 10.51
C THR A 413 -24.41 7.25 11.33
N GLY A 414 -25.50 6.58 11.70
CA GLY A 414 -25.45 5.41 12.59
C GLY A 414 -25.36 5.75 14.07
N ASN A 415 -25.13 7.04 14.43
CA ASN A 415 -24.78 7.49 15.78
C ASN A 415 -23.70 6.57 16.39
N TYR A 416 -22.64 6.33 15.62
CA TYR A 416 -21.60 5.35 15.95
C TYR A 416 -20.45 6.03 16.69
N THR A 417 -20.15 5.55 17.90
CA THR A 417 -19.24 6.23 18.82
C THR A 417 -18.14 5.29 19.33
N ILE A 418 -17.15 5.85 20.04
CA ILE A 418 -16.15 5.08 20.80
C ILE A 418 -16.80 4.01 21.70
N SER A 419 -17.96 4.31 22.30
CA SER A 419 -18.66 3.33 23.16
C SER A 419 -19.13 2.10 22.38
N ASP A 420 -19.53 2.27 21.12
CA ASP A 420 -19.94 1.16 20.26
C ASP A 420 -18.73 0.33 19.80
N VAL A 421 -17.61 1.00 19.50
CA VAL A 421 -16.32 0.36 19.16
C VAL A 421 -15.83 -0.53 20.31
N TRP A 422 -15.90 -0.07 21.55
CA TRP A 422 -15.48 -0.85 22.72
C TRP A 422 -16.41 -2.03 23.06
N ASN A 423 -17.58 -2.11 22.44
CA ASN A 423 -18.49 -3.25 22.53
C ASN A 423 -18.36 -4.23 21.35
N LEU A 424 -17.36 -4.05 20.47
CA LEU A 424 -17.09 -5.00 19.40
C LEU A 424 -16.59 -6.34 19.94
N GLU A 425 -17.04 -7.42 19.30
CA GLU A 425 -16.70 -8.83 19.60
C GLU A 425 -16.01 -9.49 18.38
N ASN A 426 -15.47 -8.69 17.46
CA ASN A 426 -14.90 -9.12 16.19
C ASN A 426 -13.44 -9.61 16.28
N GLN A 427 -13.10 -10.34 17.35
CA GLN A 427 -11.77 -10.93 17.50
C GLN A 427 -11.40 -11.78 16.27
N GLY A 428 -10.16 -11.63 15.80
CA GLY A 428 -9.63 -12.28 14.59
C GLY A 428 -10.04 -11.63 13.26
N LYS A 429 -11.00 -10.70 13.27
CA LYS A 429 -11.65 -10.14 12.06
C LYS A 429 -11.56 -8.61 12.05
N TYR A 430 -10.38 -8.12 11.70
CA TYR A 430 -10.02 -6.71 11.83
C TYR A 430 -10.09 -5.98 10.47
N PRO A 431 -11.13 -5.15 10.22
CA PRO A 431 -11.20 -4.38 8.98
C PRO A 431 -10.19 -3.25 8.95
N PHE A 432 -9.88 -2.79 7.73
CA PHE A 432 -9.35 -1.44 7.54
C PHE A 432 -10.52 -0.46 7.50
N VAL A 433 -10.50 0.55 8.39
CA VAL A 433 -11.53 1.58 8.49
C VAL A 433 -11.06 2.86 7.83
N ILE A 434 -11.79 3.36 6.83
CA ILE A 434 -11.48 4.60 6.12
C ILE A 434 -12.60 5.59 6.43
N SER A 435 -12.27 6.63 7.21
CA SER A 435 -13.21 7.65 7.64
C SER A 435 -13.01 8.96 6.88
N VAL A 436 -13.93 9.25 5.96
CA VAL A 436 -14.12 10.56 5.37
C VAL A 436 -15.05 11.38 6.27
N ALA A 437 -14.45 12.00 7.28
CA ALA A 437 -15.15 12.74 8.33
C ALA A 437 -14.23 13.73 9.07
N CYS A 438 -14.84 14.73 9.71
CA CYS A 438 -14.13 15.67 10.56
C CYS A 438 -13.59 15.02 11.86
N ASN A 439 -12.37 15.36 12.25
CA ASN A 439 -11.75 15.16 13.57
C ASN A 439 -11.65 13.71 14.11
N ASN A 440 -12.00 12.69 13.33
CA ASN A 440 -11.92 11.29 13.76
C ASN A 440 -10.46 10.82 14.04
N GLY A 441 -9.46 11.61 13.66
CA GLY A 441 -8.04 11.38 13.87
C GLY A 441 -7.32 12.54 14.58
N THR A 442 -8.01 13.44 15.30
CA THR A 442 -7.36 14.53 16.07
C THR A 442 -6.73 14.02 17.38
N PHE A 443 -5.69 13.19 17.27
CA PHE A 443 -5.11 12.42 18.38
C PHE A 443 -4.30 13.24 19.41
N VAL A 444 -4.32 14.58 19.29
CA VAL A 444 -3.54 15.45 20.18
C VAL A 444 -4.39 15.90 21.35
N ASN A 445 -4.00 15.51 22.57
CA ASN A 445 -4.66 15.80 23.85
C ASN A 445 -6.03 15.14 24.09
N ALA A 446 -6.46 14.20 23.26
CA ALA A 446 -7.70 13.48 23.48
C ALA A 446 -7.71 12.13 22.73
N THR A 447 -8.50 11.17 23.23
CA THR A 447 -8.71 9.90 22.54
C THR A 447 -9.73 10.08 21.43
N THR A 448 -9.32 9.71 20.22
CA THR A 448 -10.15 9.79 19.01
C THR A 448 -10.87 8.49 18.71
N LEU A 449 -11.84 8.55 17.79
CA LEU A 449 -12.47 7.36 17.23
C LEU A 449 -11.42 6.42 16.58
N GLY A 450 -10.45 6.98 15.85
CA GLY A 450 -9.38 6.19 15.25
C GLY A 450 -8.54 5.45 16.28
N GLU A 451 -8.14 6.12 17.35
CA GLU A 451 -7.42 5.47 18.45
C GLU A 451 -8.28 4.44 19.17
N ALA A 452 -9.56 4.71 19.39
CA ALA A 452 -10.46 3.74 20.01
C ALA A 452 -10.55 2.44 19.22
N PHE A 453 -10.60 2.50 17.88
CA PHE A 453 -10.62 1.32 17.02
C PHE A 453 -9.35 0.47 17.15
N LEU A 454 -8.18 1.10 17.28
CA LEU A 454 -6.92 0.37 17.45
C LEU A 454 -6.67 -0.07 18.90
N ARG A 455 -7.22 0.63 19.89
CA ARG A 455 -7.08 0.31 21.32
C ARG A 455 -8.11 -0.73 21.81
N ALA A 456 -9.18 -0.96 21.04
CA ALA A 456 -10.28 -1.85 21.40
C ALA A 456 -9.81 -3.29 21.71
N ASN A 457 -10.27 -3.81 22.84
CA ASN A 457 -10.01 -5.17 23.29
C ASN A 457 -11.09 -5.66 24.25
N THR A 458 -11.18 -6.98 24.41
CA THR A 458 -11.97 -7.64 25.46
C THR A 458 -11.05 -8.52 26.29
N ASP A 459 -10.87 -8.16 27.56
CA ASP A 459 -9.96 -8.84 28.50
C ASP A 459 -8.52 -9.00 27.94
N GLY A 460 -8.03 -7.97 27.22
CA GLY A 460 -6.71 -7.96 26.59
C GLY A 460 -6.65 -8.65 25.22
N ASN A 461 -7.72 -9.30 24.76
CA ASN A 461 -7.80 -9.86 23.41
C ASN A 461 -8.23 -8.78 22.40
N PRO A 462 -7.53 -8.59 21.27
CA PRO A 462 -7.85 -7.50 20.36
C PRO A 462 -9.25 -7.62 19.72
N THR A 463 -9.94 -6.49 19.64
CA THR A 463 -11.14 -6.27 18.81
C THR A 463 -10.93 -4.98 17.99
N GLY A 464 -11.92 -4.50 17.24
CA GLY A 464 -11.78 -3.26 16.48
C GLY A 464 -11.12 -3.46 15.11
N ALA A 465 -10.15 -2.63 14.73
CA ALA A 465 -9.66 -2.51 13.35
C ALA A 465 -8.15 -2.78 13.22
N ILE A 466 -7.70 -3.24 12.04
CA ILE A 466 -6.27 -3.44 11.74
C ILE A 466 -5.57 -2.08 11.52
N ALA A 467 -6.31 -1.14 10.95
CA ALA A 467 -5.92 0.25 10.78
C ALA A 467 -7.15 1.15 10.68
N PHE A 468 -6.93 2.45 10.89
CA PHE A 468 -7.92 3.49 10.75
C PHE A 468 -7.30 4.70 10.05
N ALA A 469 -7.95 5.20 9.00
CA ALA A 469 -7.58 6.47 8.37
C ALA A 469 -8.60 7.56 8.75
N GLY A 470 -8.16 8.62 9.43
CA GLY A 470 -9.06 9.72 9.84
C GLY A 470 -8.43 11.10 9.82
N SER A 471 -9.23 12.14 9.57
CA SER A 471 -8.77 13.53 9.57
C SER A 471 -8.52 14.05 10.99
N SER A 472 -7.43 14.80 11.17
CA SER A 472 -7.10 15.52 12.40
C SER A 472 -7.79 16.89 12.53
N ILE A 473 -8.61 17.29 11.54
CA ILE A 473 -9.24 18.61 11.45
C ILE A 473 -10.69 18.52 10.92
N LEU A 474 -11.32 19.67 10.70
CA LEU A 474 -12.47 19.78 9.81
C LEU A 474 -12.09 19.43 8.36
N MET A 475 -12.60 18.30 7.89
CA MET A 475 -12.26 17.72 6.60
C MET A 475 -13.00 18.41 5.45
N ALA A 476 -12.34 18.56 4.30
CA ALA A 476 -12.99 19.03 3.09
C ALA A 476 -14.07 18.03 2.61
N TRP A 477 -15.05 18.50 1.83
CA TRP A 477 -16.17 17.66 1.41
C TRP A 477 -15.80 16.68 0.30
N ALA A 478 -15.31 17.18 -0.83
CA ALA A 478 -15.19 16.41 -2.07
C ALA A 478 -13.85 15.67 -2.17
N GLU A 479 -12.74 16.35 -1.93
CA GLU A 479 -11.39 15.82 -2.12
C GLU A 479 -11.16 14.47 -1.41
N PRO A 480 -11.60 14.26 -0.16
CA PRO A 480 -11.40 12.97 0.51
C PRO A 480 -12.14 11.79 -0.13
N MET A 481 -13.23 12.04 -0.86
CA MET A 481 -13.96 10.99 -1.58
C MET A 481 -13.11 10.45 -2.73
N ALA A 482 -12.36 11.30 -3.43
CA ALA A 482 -11.41 10.84 -4.46
C ALA A 482 -10.33 9.91 -3.89
N THR A 483 -9.87 10.15 -2.65
CA THR A 483 -8.99 9.19 -1.96
C THR A 483 -9.68 7.83 -1.74
N GLN A 484 -10.96 7.81 -1.34
CA GLN A 484 -11.73 6.57 -1.17
C GLN A 484 -11.96 5.83 -2.49
N ASP A 485 -12.28 6.56 -3.56
CA ASP A 485 -12.43 6.01 -4.92
C ASP A 485 -11.12 5.39 -5.38
N GLU A 486 -10.00 6.11 -5.25
CA GLU A 486 -8.71 5.63 -5.73
C GLU A 486 -8.21 4.43 -4.91
N MET A 487 -8.39 4.44 -3.59
CA MET A 487 -8.14 3.25 -2.77
C MET A 487 -8.97 2.04 -3.24
N THR A 488 -10.22 2.27 -3.65
CA THR A 488 -11.09 1.21 -4.19
C THR A 488 -10.59 0.72 -5.53
N ASN A 489 -10.23 1.61 -6.47
CA ASN A 489 -9.65 1.26 -7.78
C ASN A 489 -8.44 0.33 -7.63
N ILE A 490 -7.57 0.63 -6.67
CA ILE A 490 -6.39 -0.17 -6.38
C ILE A 490 -6.76 -1.53 -5.77
N ILE A 491 -7.71 -1.57 -4.84
CA ILE A 491 -8.18 -2.81 -4.20
C ILE A 491 -8.79 -3.77 -5.24
N VAL A 492 -9.51 -3.24 -6.22
CA VAL A 492 -10.17 -4.01 -7.27
C VAL A 492 -9.27 -4.32 -8.48
N GLU A 493 -7.97 -4.03 -8.37
CA GLU A 493 -6.99 -4.22 -9.46
C GLU A 493 -7.50 -3.60 -10.78
N TYR A 494 -8.13 -2.42 -10.72
CA TYR A 494 -8.66 -1.73 -11.90
C TYR A 494 -7.58 -1.47 -12.95
N TYR A 495 -6.34 -1.24 -12.50
CA TYR A 495 -5.17 -1.04 -13.34
C TYR A 495 -4.38 -2.36 -13.49
N GLU A 496 -4.11 -2.77 -14.74
CA GLU A 496 -3.34 -3.99 -15.03
C GLU A 496 -1.93 -3.94 -14.42
N ASN A 497 -1.49 -5.04 -13.80
CA ASN A 497 -0.18 -5.20 -13.14
C ASN A 497 0.04 -4.40 -11.85
N GLN A 498 -0.99 -3.73 -11.31
CA GLN A 498 -0.87 -2.99 -10.07
C GLN A 498 -1.45 -3.80 -8.92
N ARG A 499 -0.57 -4.22 -8.01
CA ARG A 499 -0.95 -4.80 -6.72
C ARG A 499 -0.27 -3.97 -5.66
N ASN A 500 -0.97 -2.98 -5.10
CA ASN A 500 -0.53 -2.37 -3.86
C ASN A 500 -1.09 -3.20 -2.72
N ALA A 501 -0.22 -3.99 -2.09
CA ALA A 501 -0.66 -4.96 -1.11
C ALA A 501 -0.56 -4.46 0.34
N THR A 502 -0.08 -3.23 0.62
CA THR A 502 0.08 -2.72 2.00
C THR A 502 -0.90 -1.62 2.37
N LEU A 503 -1.22 -1.48 3.66
CA LEU A 503 -2.14 -0.44 4.15
C LEU A 503 -1.62 0.98 3.87
N GLY A 504 -0.32 1.22 4.08
CA GLY A 504 0.31 2.49 3.73
C GLY A 504 0.32 2.75 2.23
N GLY A 505 0.54 1.70 1.43
CA GLY A 505 0.47 1.77 -0.03
C GLY A 505 -0.91 2.23 -0.50
N LEU A 506 -1.97 1.54 -0.07
CA LEU A 506 -3.36 1.91 -0.39
C LEU A 506 -3.64 3.37 -0.01
N PHE A 507 -3.38 3.74 1.25
CA PHE A 507 -3.71 5.06 1.77
C PHE A 507 -3.02 6.20 1.03
N TYR A 508 -1.70 6.12 0.86
CA TYR A 508 -0.96 7.21 0.23
C TYR A 508 -1.08 7.24 -1.28
N ASN A 509 -1.30 6.09 -1.96
CA ASN A 509 -1.65 6.13 -3.39
C ASN A 509 -2.97 6.90 -3.59
N GLY A 510 -3.99 6.61 -2.77
CA GLY A 510 -5.26 7.33 -2.84
C GLY A 510 -5.10 8.83 -2.63
N GLN A 511 -4.32 9.23 -1.62
CA GLN A 511 -4.06 10.65 -1.38
C GLN A 511 -3.21 11.31 -2.48
N ILE A 512 -2.27 10.59 -3.09
CA ILE A 512 -1.49 11.11 -4.22
C ILE A 512 -2.39 11.30 -5.44
N GLY A 513 -3.28 10.34 -5.74
CA GLY A 513 -4.29 10.45 -6.80
C GLY A 513 -5.14 11.72 -6.60
N MET A 514 -5.72 11.88 -5.42
CA MET A 514 -6.48 13.07 -5.01
C MET A 514 -5.68 14.38 -5.16
N LEU A 515 -4.41 14.42 -4.75
CA LEU A 515 -3.54 15.60 -4.96
C LEU A 515 -3.35 15.93 -6.44
N THR A 516 -3.26 14.93 -7.32
CA THR A 516 -3.08 15.16 -8.76
C THR A 516 -4.38 15.57 -9.43
N GLU A 517 -5.49 14.91 -9.11
CA GLU A 517 -6.82 15.15 -9.66
C GLU A 517 -7.31 16.57 -9.32
N TYR A 518 -7.12 17.02 -8.08
CA TYR A 518 -7.47 18.37 -7.65
C TYR A 518 -6.35 19.40 -7.88
N ASN A 519 -5.39 19.10 -8.77
CA ASN A 519 -4.26 19.99 -9.13
C ASN A 519 -3.51 20.59 -7.92
N SER A 520 -3.39 19.80 -6.85
CA SER A 520 -2.76 20.20 -5.59
C SER A 520 -3.35 21.52 -5.07
N SER A 521 -4.67 21.65 -5.17
CA SER A 521 -5.45 22.73 -4.59
C SER A 521 -5.11 22.91 -3.11
N TYR A 522 -5.44 24.08 -2.56
CA TYR A 522 -5.20 24.35 -1.13
C TYR A 522 -5.85 23.28 -0.23
N THR A 523 -7.09 22.88 -0.53
CA THR A 523 -7.84 21.89 0.24
C THR A 523 -7.33 20.47 0.04
N ALA A 524 -6.91 20.11 -1.16
CA ALA A 524 -6.26 18.81 -1.42
C ALA A 524 -4.95 18.66 -0.60
N LYS A 525 -4.13 19.73 -0.57
CA LYS A 525 -2.93 19.79 0.27
C LYS A 525 -3.26 19.66 1.74
N GLU A 526 -4.30 20.34 2.20
CA GLU A 526 -4.75 20.28 3.59
C GLU A 526 -5.20 18.85 3.98
N VAL A 527 -5.90 18.15 3.08
CA VAL A 527 -6.28 16.73 3.28
C VAL A 527 -5.03 15.85 3.38
N MET A 528 -4.06 15.95 2.45
CA MET A 528 -2.78 15.20 2.51
C MET A 528 -2.02 15.43 3.82
N GLN A 529 -2.04 16.65 4.32
CA GLN A 529 -1.36 17.00 5.57
C GLN A 529 -2.05 16.38 6.78
N THR A 530 -3.39 16.34 6.80
CA THR A 530 -4.16 16.13 8.03
C THR A 530 -4.89 14.80 8.11
N TRP A 531 -4.86 13.97 7.07
CA TRP A 531 -5.38 12.61 7.14
C TRP A 531 -4.33 11.65 7.72
N ILE A 532 -4.60 11.13 8.91
CA ILE A 532 -3.68 10.29 9.68
C ILE A 532 -4.01 8.81 9.45
N LEU A 533 -2.97 8.01 9.17
CA LEU A 533 -3.04 6.56 9.17
C LEU A 533 -2.62 6.01 10.54
N PHE A 534 -3.60 5.60 11.33
CA PHE A 534 -3.37 4.81 12.54
C PHE A 534 -3.24 3.34 12.15
N GLY A 535 -2.15 2.70 12.55
CA GLY A 535 -1.80 1.33 12.19
C GLY A 535 -0.38 1.24 11.63
N ASP A 536 0.04 0.01 11.36
CA ASP A 536 1.33 -0.26 10.75
C ASP A 536 1.20 -0.16 9.22
N PRO A 537 1.89 0.80 8.57
CA PRO A 537 1.75 1.04 7.13
C PRO A 537 2.30 -0.11 6.27
N SER A 538 3.13 -1.00 6.85
CA SER A 538 3.72 -2.14 6.15
C SER A 538 2.82 -3.39 6.14
N VAL A 539 1.71 -3.39 6.89
CA VAL A 539 0.81 -4.54 6.95
C VAL A 539 0.23 -4.83 5.58
N SER A 540 0.27 -6.11 5.17
CA SER A 540 -0.32 -6.51 3.90
C SER A 540 -1.84 -6.57 3.98
N TYR A 541 -2.56 -5.70 3.26
CA TYR A 541 -4.01 -5.71 3.14
C TYR A 541 -4.51 -7.02 2.51
N ARG A 542 -5.59 -7.58 3.05
CA ARG A 542 -6.19 -8.83 2.58
C ARG A 542 -7.65 -8.60 2.17
N ASN A 543 -8.02 -9.12 1.01
CA ASN A 543 -9.32 -8.97 0.37
C ASN A 543 -9.86 -10.28 -0.23
N GLN A 544 -9.20 -11.41 0.02
CA GLN A 544 -9.61 -12.73 -0.45
C GLN A 544 -9.70 -13.73 0.71
N ILE A 545 -10.33 -14.88 0.47
CA ILE A 545 -10.31 -15.99 1.43
C ILE A 545 -8.87 -16.46 1.63
N THR A 546 -8.44 -16.55 2.89
CA THR A 546 -7.10 -17.01 3.26
C THR A 546 -6.82 -18.40 2.73
N GLN A 547 -5.70 -18.56 2.01
CA GLN A 547 -5.18 -19.85 1.54
C GLN A 547 -3.96 -20.29 2.35
N ASN A 548 -3.63 -21.58 2.34
CA ASN A 548 -2.42 -22.09 2.99
C ASN A 548 -1.27 -22.24 1.99
N ILE A 549 -0.06 -21.90 2.44
CA ILE A 549 1.17 -22.19 1.71
C ILE A 549 1.65 -23.60 2.11
N THR A 550 2.03 -24.39 1.11
CA THR A 550 2.77 -25.65 1.26
C THR A 550 4.05 -25.53 0.46
N ALA A 551 5.18 -26.00 1.01
CA ALA A 551 6.46 -26.00 0.33
C ALA A 551 7.37 -27.09 0.93
N ASP A 552 8.27 -27.61 0.12
CA ASP A 552 9.38 -28.48 0.53
C ASP A 552 10.70 -27.71 0.49
N HIS A 553 11.64 -28.12 1.33
CA HIS A 553 12.96 -27.48 1.46
C HIS A 553 13.97 -28.46 2.07
N ALA A 554 15.25 -28.07 2.14
CA ALA A 554 16.25 -28.84 2.87
C ALA A 554 15.95 -28.83 4.39
N GLU A 555 16.14 -29.98 5.07
CA GLU A 555 15.90 -30.11 6.52
C GLU A 555 16.97 -29.39 7.36
N SER A 556 18.17 -29.22 6.80
CA SER A 556 19.29 -28.58 7.49
C SER A 556 20.09 -27.68 6.57
N ILE A 557 20.87 -26.79 7.20
CA ILE A 557 21.80 -25.88 6.56
C ILE A 557 23.16 -25.93 7.26
N SER A 558 24.23 -25.92 6.49
CA SER A 558 25.62 -25.99 6.93
C SER A 558 26.34 -24.66 6.77
N ALA A 559 27.46 -24.49 7.47
CA ALA A 559 28.28 -23.28 7.37
C ALA A 559 28.98 -23.09 6.01
N ALA A 560 28.96 -24.11 5.14
CA ALA A 560 29.55 -24.06 3.81
C ALA A 560 28.54 -23.72 2.71
N ASP A 561 27.24 -23.74 3.03
CA ASP A 561 26.20 -23.44 2.06
C ASP A 561 26.22 -21.95 1.72
N ILE A 562 25.98 -21.63 0.45
CA ILE A 562 25.89 -20.27 -0.08
C ILE A 562 24.47 -19.94 -0.55
N SER A 563 23.60 -20.93 -0.59
CA SER A 563 22.20 -20.80 -0.97
C SER A 563 21.32 -21.79 -0.20
N PHE A 564 20.01 -21.54 -0.18
CA PHE A 564 19.00 -22.44 0.39
C PHE A 564 17.83 -22.59 -0.56
N ASP A 565 17.50 -23.82 -0.94
CA ASP A 565 16.48 -24.11 -1.95
C ASP A 565 15.11 -24.44 -1.32
N VAL A 566 14.07 -23.87 -1.93
CA VAL A 566 12.66 -24.17 -1.69
C VAL A 566 12.07 -24.73 -2.99
N TYR A 567 11.32 -25.83 -2.91
CA TYR A 567 10.70 -26.50 -4.05
C TYR A 567 9.27 -26.96 -3.72
N GLU A 568 8.53 -27.35 -4.75
CA GLU A 568 7.12 -27.78 -4.64
C GLU A 568 6.20 -26.77 -3.90
N CYS A 569 6.55 -25.47 -3.96
CA CYS A 569 5.76 -24.43 -3.33
C CYS A 569 4.49 -24.16 -4.15
N ASN A 570 3.32 -24.22 -3.49
CA ASN A 570 2.02 -23.98 -4.15
C ASN A 570 1.70 -22.49 -4.37
N ALA A 571 2.52 -21.57 -3.86
CA ALA A 571 2.26 -20.14 -3.84
C ALA A 571 3.24 -19.37 -4.73
N ASP A 572 3.02 -19.44 -6.06
CA ASP A 572 3.85 -18.71 -7.02
C ASP A 572 3.83 -17.19 -6.78
N GLY A 573 4.97 -16.52 -6.88
CA GLY A 573 5.14 -15.10 -6.53
C GLY A 573 5.21 -14.80 -5.03
N ALA A 574 5.15 -15.80 -4.15
CA ALA A 574 5.40 -15.61 -2.72
C ALA A 574 6.88 -15.25 -2.45
N LEU A 575 7.15 -14.57 -1.34
CA LEU A 575 8.51 -14.30 -0.88
C LEU A 575 8.95 -15.35 0.13
N ALA A 576 10.00 -16.10 -0.17
CA ALA A 576 10.69 -16.94 0.79
C ALA A 576 11.85 -16.16 1.42
N THR A 577 11.88 -16.10 2.75
CA THR A 577 12.88 -15.39 3.53
C THR A 577 13.50 -16.33 4.56
N LEU A 578 14.82 -16.40 4.59
CA LEU A 578 15.57 -17.06 5.66
C LEU A 578 16.11 -15.98 6.61
N SER A 579 15.86 -16.12 7.91
CA SER A 579 16.30 -15.15 8.91
C SER A 579 16.82 -15.83 10.18
N GLN A 580 17.71 -15.17 10.90
CA GLN A 580 18.25 -15.67 12.17
C GLN A 580 18.63 -14.49 13.08
N SER A 581 18.27 -14.57 14.37
CA SER A 581 18.67 -13.59 15.39
C SER A 581 18.42 -12.13 14.99
N GLY A 582 17.27 -11.84 14.36
CA GLY A 582 16.91 -10.49 13.91
C GLY A 582 17.64 -10.01 12.65
N VAL A 583 18.27 -10.91 11.89
CA VAL A 583 18.93 -10.59 10.62
C VAL A 583 18.32 -11.42 9.50
N ILE A 584 18.03 -10.79 8.36
CA ILE A 584 17.66 -11.49 7.13
C ILE A 584 18.94 -12.08 6.53
N ILE A 585 18.99 -13.40 6.43
CA ILE A 585 20.12 -14.14 5.85
C ILE A 585 20.06 -14.08 4.33
N GLY A 586 18.86 -14.24 3.77
CA GLY A 586 18.61 -14.17 2.33
C GLY A 586 17.13 -14.21 2.03
N LYS A 587 16.74 -13.78 0.83
CA LYS A 587 15.36 -13.89 0.35
C LYS A 587 15.27 -14.09 -1.16
N ALA A 588 14.22 -14.78 -1.61
CA ALA A 588 13.93 -14.99 -3.02
C ALA A 588 12.42 -15.13 -3.27
N ASN A 589 11.98 -14.71 -4.46
CA ASN A 589 10.60 -14.94 -4.90
C ASN A 589 10.45 -16.37 -5.43
N ILE A 590 9.32 -17.01 -5.11
CA ILE A 590 8.92 -18.29 -5.66
C ILE A 590 8.49 -18.09 -7.11
N LEU A 591 9.10 -18.81 -8.04
CA LEU A 591 8.78 -18.79 -9.48
C LEU A 591 8.67 -20.23 -9.99
N GLY A 592 7.51 -20.59 -10.54
CA GLY A 592 7.21 -21.96 -10.95
C GLY A 592 7.23 -22.96 -9.78
N GLY A 593 6.95 -22.49 -8.56
CA GLY A 593 6.97 -23.30 -7.33
C GLY A 593 8.36 -23.55 -6.75
N ILE A 594 9.39 -22.88 -7.25
CA ILE A 594 10.79 -23.04 -6.80
C ILE A 594 11.37 -21.66 -6.43
N ALA A 595 12.24 -21.62 -5.42
CA ALA A 595 13.12 -20.48 -5.16
C ALA A 595 14.50 -20.96 -4.69
N THR A 596 15.55 -20.27 -5.12
CA THR A 596 16.91 -20.40 -4.58
C THR A 596 17.21 -19.11 -3.83
N ILE A 597 17.33 -19.22 -2.51
CA ILE A 597 17.67 -18.11 -1.62
C ILE A 597 19.19 -18.01 -1.56
N GLU A 598 19.78 -17.00 -2.18
CA GLU A 598 21.20 -16.69 -1.98
C GLU A 598 21.42 -16.15 -0.55
N LEU A 599 22.47 -16.60 0.12
CA LEU A 599 22.80 -16.19 1.49
C LEU A 599 23.69 -14.95 1.44
N ASP A 600 23.07 -13.78 1.59
CA ASP A 600 23.74 -12.48 1.57
C ASP A 600 24.44 -12.17 2.91
N GLU A 601 23.99 -12.78 4.01
CA GLU A 601 24.58 -12.67 5.34
C GLU A 601 24.98 -14.05 5.89
N SER A 602 25.95 -14.09 6.81
CA SER A 602 26.40 -15.34 7.42
C SER A 602 25.43 -15.86 8.48
N ILE A 603 25.11 -17.15 8.42
CA ILE A 603 24.39 -17.83 9.50
C ILE A 603 25.33 -18.01 10.69
N ASN A 604 24.85 -17.71 11.88
CA ASN A 604 25.57 -17.92 13.13
C ASN A 604 25.41 -19.38 13.62
N PHE A 605 26.52 -20.11 13.61
CA PHE A 605 26.64 -21.49 14.07
C PHE A 605 27.19 -21.61 15.51
N GLU A 606 27.31 -20.51 16.25
CA GLU A 606 27.72 -20.58 17.65
C GLU A 606 26.70 -21.34 18.50
N GLU A 607 27.22 -22.05 19.50
CA GLU A 607 26.41 -22.77 20.48
C GLU A 607 25.50 -21.79 21.24
N GLY A 608 24.22 -22.13 21.36
CA GLY A 608 23.22 -21.29 22.04
C GLY A 608 22.51 -20.24 21.16
N GLN A 609 22.95 -20.04 19.91
CA GLN A 609 22.18 -19.25 18.94
C GLN A 609 20.94 -20.02 18.46
N PRO A 610 19.84 -19.35 18.08
CA PRO A 610 18.65 -20.03 17.53
C PRO A 610 18.93 -20.60 16.15
N ASN A 611 18.13 -21.57 15.72
CA ASN A 611 18.13 -22.04 14.34
C ASN A 611 17.57 -20.95 13.39
N PRO A 612 18.04 -20.86 12.13
CA PRO A 612 17.41 -20.02 11.13
C PRO A 612 15.95 -20.40 10.91
N VAL A 613 15.11 -19.42 10.62
CA VAL A 613 13.68 -19.61 10.32
C VAL A 613 13.44 -19.29 8.85
N LEU A 614 12.92 -20.27 8.11
CA LEU A 614 12.34 -20.05 6.79
C LEU A 614 10.90 -19.56 6.96
N THR A 615 10.59 -18.41 6.38
CA THR A 615 9.25 -17.84 6.33
C THR A 615 8.87 -17.55 4.90
N ILE A 616 7.73 -18.06 4.44
CA ILE A 616 7.17 -17.80 3.11
C ILE A 616 5.88 -17.00 3.26
N THR A 617 5.82 -15.83 2.64
CA THR A 617 4.70 -14.88 2.74
C THR A 617 4.14 -14.52 1.38
N LYS A 618 2.82 -14.34 1.33
CA LYS A 618 2.09 -13.83 0.16
C LYS A 618 0.77 -13.22 0.63
N GLN A 619 0.35 -12.11 0.01
CA GLN A 619 -0.95 -11.50 0.27
C GLN A 619 -2.07 -12.54 0.15
N ASN A 620 -3.05 -12.52 1.05
CA ASN A 620 -4.16 -13.47 1.13
C ASN A 620 -3.77 -14.93 1.44
N TYR A 621 -2.52 -15.21 1.83
CA TYR A 621 -2.09 -16.52 2.32
C TYR A 621 -1.76 -16.46 3.81
N LYS A 622 -1.99 -17.57 4.52
CA LYS A 622 -1.39 -17.81 5.82
C LYS A 622 0.11 -18.10 5.60
N PRO A 623 1.02 -17.42 6.30
CA PRO A 623 2.46 -17.66 6.16
C PRO A 623 2.84 -19.11 6.46
N TYR A 624 3.79 -19.65 5.70
CA TYR A 624 4.49 -20.88 6.04
C TYR A 624 5.73 -20.52 6.85
N GLN A 625 5.91 -21.12 8.03
CA GLN A 625 7.09 -20.90 8.88
C GLN A 625 7.64 -22.22 9.39
N THR A 626 8.97 -22.38 9.35
CA THR A 626 9.65 -23.55 9.90
C THR A 626 11.08 -23.19 10.29
N GLU A 627 11.58 -23.83 11.35
CA GLU A 627 12.99 -23.77 11.72
C GLU A 627 13.80 -24.71 10.83
N ILE A 628 15.01 -24.28 10.46
CA ILE A 628 15.97 -25.04 9.67
C ILE A 628 17.11 -25.46 10.58
N GLU A 629 17.34 -26.77 10.68
CA GLU A 629 18.37 -27.28 11.60
C GLU A 629 19.77 -26.86 11.14
N ARG A 630 20.57 -26.35 12.07
CA ARG A 630 21.97 -26.06 11.79
C ARG A 630 22.78 -27.34 11.87
N SER A 631 23.37 -27.74 10.75
CA SER A 631 24.32 -28.82 10.71
C SER A 631 25.68 -28.34 11.22
N LEU A 632 25.86 -28.35 12.54
CA LEU A 632 27.15 -28.11 13.19
C LEU A 632 28.10 -29.25 12.79
N MET A 633 29.20 -28.93 12.10
CA MET A 633 30.28 -29.90 11.93
C MET A 633 30.87 -30.20 13.31
N GLY A 634 30.38 -31.27 13.95
CA GLY A 634 30.97 -31.79 15.16
C GLY A 634 32.41 -32.25 14.87
N VAL A 635 33.38 -31.76 15.64
CA VAL A 635 34.64 -32.49 15.83
C VAL A 635 34.28 -33.71 16.68
N ASN A 636 33.76 -34.76 16.04
CA ASN A 636 33.74 -36.17 16.44
C ASN A 636 32.82 -36.95 15.50
N ASP A 637 33.27 -37.20 14.29
CA ASP A 637 33.39 -38.57 13.79
C ASP A 637 34.17 -38.55 12.48
N PHE A 638 35.38 -39.10 12.53
CA PHE A 638 36.19 -39.42 11.36
C PHE A 638 35.58 -40.65 10.67
N ASP A 639 34.33 -40.55 10.22
CA ASP A 639 33.71 -41.49 9.28
C ASP A 639 32.44 -40.88 8.66
N SER A 640 32.61 -39.82 7.85
CA SER A 640 31.58 -39.44 6.87
C SER A 640 32.20 -39.35 5.49
N SER A 641 31.72 -40.21 4.60
CA SER A 641 32.11 -40.30 3.21
C SER A 641 31.84 -38.97 2.47
N ALA A 642 32.79 -38.48 1.68
CA ALA A 642 32.71 -37.20 0.94
C ALA A 642 31.67 -37.17 -0.21
N VAL A 643 30.81 -38.18 -0.27
CA VAL A 643 29.78 -38.39 -1.29
C VAL A 643 28.58 -39.01 -0.59
N THR A 644 27.37 -38.56 -0.89
CA THR A 644 26.13 -39.27 -0.51
C THR A 644 25.38 -39.74 -1.75
N ILE A 645 24.56 -40.80 -1.60
CA ILE A 645 23.74 -41.38 -2.68
C ILE A 645 22.25 -41.33 -2.31
N TYR A 646 21.39 -40.85 -3.21
CA TYR A 646 19.94 -40.83 -3.04
C TYR A 646 19.20 -40.96 -4.38
N PRO A 647 17.95 -41.46 -4.42
CA PRO A 647 17.28 -42.14 -3.33
C PRO A 647 17.94 -43.49 -3.04
N ASN A 648 17.87 -43.94 -1.78
CA ASN A 648 18.29 -45.27 -1.38
C ASN A 648 17.33 -45.78 -0.29
N PRO A 649 16.39 -46.69 -0.58
CA PRO A 649 16.33 -47.56 -1.77
C PRO A 649 16.06 -46.85 -3.11
N ALA A 650 16.69 -47.34 -4.17
CA ALA A 650 16.65 -46.78 -5.52
C ALA A 650 15.87 -47.67 -6.49
N LYS A 651 15.19 -47.06 -7.47
CA LYS A 651 14.55 -47.78 -8.58
C LYS A 651 15.47 -47.81 -9.81
N ASP A 652 15.53 -46.75 -10.60
CA ASP A 652 16.26 -46.80 -11.89
C ASP A 652 17.50 -45.91 -11.90
N ILE A 653 17.48 -44.79 -11.16
CA ILE A 653 18.54 -43.79 -11.15
C ILE A 653 18.91 -43.48 -9.69
N ILE A 654 20.21 -43.26 -9.46
CA ILE A 654 20.74 -42.67 -8.23
C ILE A 654 21.45 -41.36 -8.54
N HIS A 655 21.31 -40.41 -7.63
CA HIS A 655 21.93 -39.10 -7.60
C HIS A 655 23.07 -39.10 -6.58
N PHE A 656 24.12 -38.37 -6.91
CA PHE A 656 25.23 -38.11 -6.01
C PHE A 656 25.14 -36.67 -5.51
N ASN A 657 25.37 -36.44 -4.21
CA ASN A 657 25.76 -35.13 -3.71
C ASN A 657 27.24 -35.21 -3.31
N SER A 658 28.09 -34.52 -4.06
CA SER A 658 29.52 -34.41 -3.75
C SER A 658 30.08 -33.09 -4.23
N SER A 659 31.00 -32.52 -3.44
CA SER A 659 31.82 -31.37 -3.82
C SER A 659 32.96 -31.74 -4.78
N LEU A 660 33.19 -33.03 -5.03
CA LEU A 660 34.25 -33.55 -5.89
C LEU A 660 33.68 -34.28 -7.10
N LYS A 661 34.33 -34.14 -8.25
CA LYS A 661 33.90 -34.85 -9.47
C LYS A 661 34.12 -36.36 -9.33
N ILE A 662 33.08 -37.14 -9.66
CA ILE A 662 33.18 -38.61 -9.71
C ILE A 662 33.85 -39.03 -11.03
N GLN A 663 35.00 -39.69 -10.95
CA GLN A 663 35.72 -40.22 -12.12
C GLN A 663 35.09 -41.51 -12.64
N SER A 664 34.71 -42.42 -11.74
CA SER A 664 34.10 -43.70 -12.10
C SER A 664 33.31 -44.29 -10.94
N ALA A 665 32.35 -45.16 -11.26
CA ALA A 665 31.59 -45.92 -10.27
C ALA A 665 31.58 -47.41 -10.61
N SER A 666 31.43 -48.26 -9.60
CA SER A 666 31.37 -49.72 -9.72
C SER A 666 30.38 -50.31 -8.72
N VAL A 667 29.71 -51.40 -9.11
CA VAL A 667 28.72 -52.10 -8.29
C VAL A 667 29.23 -53.52 -8.02
N TYR A 668 29.18 -53.94 -6.77
CA TYR A 668 29.54 -55.27 -6.29
C TYR A 668 28.33 -55.94 -5.63
N ASN A 669 28.25 -57.26 -5.72
CA ASN A 669 27.32 -58.01 -4.87
C ASN A 669 27.88 -58.14 -3.43
N MET A 670 27.08 -58.70 -2.52
CA MET A 670 27.48 -58.89 -1.11
C MET A 670 28.66 -59.86 -0.93
N ASP A 671 28.97 -60.70 -1.92
CA ASP A 671 30.16 -61.58 -1.93
C ASP A 671 31.43 -60.88 -2.43
N GLY A 672 31.36 -59.59 -2.78
CA GLY A 672 32.48 -58.80 -3.31
C GLY A 672 32.79 -59.02 -4.78
N LYS A 673 31.93 -59.71 -5.54
CA LYS A 673 32.05 -59.89 -6.98
C LYS A 673 31.53 -58.65 -7.71
N ILE A 674 32.32 -58.12 -8.65
CA ILE A 674 31.92 -57.01 -9.51
C ILE A 674 30.74 -57.43 -10.40
N ILE A 675 29.65 -56.65 -10.34
CA ILE A 675 28.44 -56.80 -11.17
C ILE A 675 28.45 -55.77 -12.30
N MET A 676 28.88 -54.54 -12.03
CA MET A 676 29.08 -53.49 -13.03
C MET A 676 30.40 -52.78 -12.75
N ASN A 677 31.18 -52.54 -13.79
CA ASN A 677 32.47 -51.84 -13.71
C ASN A 677 32.43 -50.61 -14.63
N ASN A 678 33.07 -49.52 -14.20
CA ASN A 678 33.13 -48.26 -14.96
C ASN A 678 31.75 -47.73 -15.38
N LEU A 679 30.79 -47.75 -14.45
CA LEU A 679 29.50 -47.12 -14.66
C LEU A 679 29.70 -45.64 -14.98
N LYS A 680 29.12 -45.18 -16.10
CA LYS A 680 29.21 -43.77 -16.49
C LYS A 680 28.35 -42.94 -15.56
N VAL A 681 28.96 -41.93 -14.95
CA VAL A 681 28.26 -40.89 -14.18
C VAL A 681 28.17 -39.65 -15.05
N HIS A 682 26.94 -39.19 -15.33
CA HIS A 682 26.67 -37.96 -16.09
C HIS A 682 25.85 -37.01 -15.22
N ASN A 683 26.31 -35.77 -15.07
CA ASN A 683 25.66 -34.75 -14.24
C ASN A 683 25.29 -35.27 -12.83
N GLN A 684 26.24 -35.95 -12.16
CA GLN A 684 26.03 -36.54 -10.83
C GLN A 684 24.89 -37.57 -10.75
N ASN A 685 24.56 -38.22 -11.87
CA ASN A 685 23.56 -39.29 -11.92
C ASN A 685 24.16 -40.58 -12.48
N ALA A 686 23.67 -41.72 -11.97
CA ALA A 686 24.01 -43.06 -12.44
C ALA A 686 22.75 -43.90 -12.68
N ASP A 687 22.67 -44.53 -13.85
CA ASP A 687 21.61 -45.48 -14.20
C ASP A 687 21.94 -46.89 -13.69
N ILE A 688 21.04 -47.43 -12.88
CA ILE A 688 21.13 -48.76 -12.27
C ILE A 688 19.94 -49.67 -12.64
N SER A 689 19.14 -49.27 -13.62
CA SER A 689 17.91 -49.97 -14.05
C SER A 689 18.14 -51.44 -14.45
N SER A 690 19.35 -51.79 -14.87
CA SER A 690 19.73 -53.16 -15.25
C SER A 690 20.12 -54.07 -14.07
N LEU A 691 20.18 -53.54 -12.84
CA LEU A 691 20.36 -54.36 -11.64
C LEU A 691 19.03 -55.01 -11.21
N PRO A 692 19.00 -56.30 -10.89
CA PRO A 692 17.87 -56.92 -10.18
C PRO A 692 17.64 -56.30 -8.80
N SER A 693 16.43 -56.43 -8.26
CA SER A 693 16.14 -56.02 -6.88
C SER A 693 17.04 -56.78 -5.88
N GLY A 694 17.67 -56.05 -4.95
CA GLY A 694 18.66 -56.62 -4.05
C GLY A 694 19.53 -55.60 -3.34
N VAL A 695 20.45 -56.08 -2.50
CA VAL A 695 21.43 -55.25 -1.79
C VAL A 695 22.79 -55.39 -2.47
N TYR A 696 23.41 -54.25 -2.76
CA TYR A 696 24.69 -54.13 -3.44
C TYR A 696 25.65 -53.25 -2.65
N ILE A 697 26.95 -53.39 -2.93
CA ILE A 697 27.98 -52.46 -2.50
C ILE A 697 28.32 -51.58 -3.70
N PHE A 698 28.13 -50.27 -3.55
CA PHE A 698 28.40 -49.27 -4.59
C PHE A 698 29.69 -48.53 -4.25
N ARG A 699 30.63 -48.44 -5.19
CA ARG A 699 31.95 -47.84 -4.97
C ARG A 699 32.21 -46.74 -5.99
N VAL A 700 32.65 -45.57 -5.54
CA VAL A 700 32.96 -44.43 -6.40
C VAL A 700 34.41 -43.99 -6.22
N LEU A 701 35.07 -43.68 -7.32
CA LEU A 701 36.40 -43.06 -7.34
C LEU A 701 36.26 -41.57 -7.64
N LEU A 702 36.75 -40.74 -6.74
CA LEU A 702 36.71 -39.28 -6.84
C LEU A 702 37.94 -38.73 -7.57
N GLU A 703 37.85 -37.49 -8.02
CA GLU A 703 38.91 -36.86 -8.83
C GLU A 703 40.24 -36.69 -8.10
N ASN A 704 40.20 -36.61 -6.78
CA ASN A 704 41.38 -36.55 -5.92
C ASN A 704 41.99 -37.94 -5.62
N GLY A 705 41.43 -39.01 -6.18
CA GLY A 705 41.88 -40.39 -5.98
C GLY A 705 41.30 -41.11 -4.75
N GLN A 706 40.44 -40.45 -3.96
CA GLN A 706 39.72 -41.08 -2.85
C GLN A 706 38.65 -42.05 -3.38
N ILE A 707 38.42 -43.12 -2.64
CA ILE A 707 37.42 -44.12 -2.96
C ILE A 707 36.40 -44.23 -1.85
N GLU A 708 35.14 -43.96 -2.17
CA GLU A 708 34.01 -44.04 -1.24
C GLU A 708 33.15 -45.27 -1.54
N THR A 709 32.56 -45.86 -0.50
CA THR A 709 31.79 -47.09 -0.59
C THR A 709 30.46 -46.99 0.16
N PHE A 710 29.37 -47.35 -0.52
CA PHE A 710 28.01 -47.24 -0.04
C PHE A 710 27.29 -48.59 -0.10
N LYS A 711 26.32 -48.78 0.79
CA LYS A 711 25.30 -49.81 0.62
C LYS A 711 24.19 -49.27 -0.27
N LEU A 712 23.88 -49.96 -1.36
CA LEU A 712 22.78 -49.63 -2.27
C LEU A 712 21.67 -50.68 -2.15
N ILE A 713 20.44 -50.25 -1.95
CA ILE A 713 19.24 -51.10 -1.96
C ILE A 713 18.49 -50.81 -3.27
N LYS A 714 18.39 -51.81 -4.16
CA LYS A 714 17.63 -51.73 -5.41
C LYS A 714 16.24 -52.34 -5.20
N ASN A 715 15.20 -51.55 -5.47
CA ASN A 715 13.80 -52.01 -5.47
C ASN A 715 13.43 -52.68 -6.79
#